data_AF-A0A412CD82-F1
#
_entry.id   AF-A0A412CD82-F1
#
_cell.length_a   1.000
_cell.length_b   1.000
_cell.length_c   1.000
_cell.angle_alpha   90.00
_cell.angle_beta   90.00
_cell.angle_gamma   90.00
#
_symmetry.space_group_name_H-M   'P 1'
#
loop_
_entity.id
_entity.type
_entity.pdbx_description
1 polymer ?
#
loop_
_entity_poly.entity_id
_entity_poly.type
_entity_poly.pdbx_seq_one_letter_code
_entity_poly.pdbx_strand_id
1 'polypeptide(L)'
;MSELENLKARQQELLDKIHALEEQYEGIENEHNAQKMQELNKMQTQLIGSQNNLKQQLQSVQEKLKIINGEIDKLSSTATDRILEAIKNQRWYFFKNKKHILMDKTTGILWANLNYFPYNKGKNYLGRYYYKETTDLINNYNTDGISDWQLPIFEVFRHMIYDKTFPFHSNINWRIKNEHGEFWMLDDCNCNVNDLSMGDNHFNGIGWILPCSYHLIQDNEYEKNVSENNPLYTEKERLQFTLDLFKENELWPIFDDAEITDLYKKIYFEKPRLLQALREIETQLAQCEEVKTITINFDYTTLLNKYDTASIDKSIIKYYEAVQKWIDELMEYLADFEQQKESVIQDCNQIGLQLSTTYKDDNNLTEAENELLKNRQYYFKDKLALGMDKVKANLLKVKQQADDIEYTINEIDDGDNAIYELAQLEKKERASFALIAENTAKIVNKALQKIDFFEHNRDFIVKAVEVWSKWNEDYKVFKTKQYEELKHSCEEDDIEVEVWQKWYEDWQKLRFTIEEKLQPMIARGLKGDIEVKEEQETPIIMQAIYVLNDYKIAVDNFYLEERKNIYQQYVFQNCGDLQEKFEVEKELYARTVNLQKALQNIIFNCKKEADKIFILRWIDNLIDIQINEIIQFVVDNNLEQISQEVLNEFAKLKQKNYYMYLADIKAYSQEQANREKEYNSLIFKMRKGLMKK
;
A
#
# COMPACT_ATOMS: atom_id res chain seq x y z
N MET A 1 18.58 -57.79 -20.22
CA MET A 1 19.71 -57.13 -20.89
C MET A 1 20.38 -58.15 -21.80
N SER A 2 20.65 -57.76 -23.05
CA SER A 2 21.22 -58.67 -24.06
C SER A 2 22.71 -58.90 -23.81
N GLU A 3 23.28 -59.99 -24.33
CA GLU A 3 24.73 -60.26 -24.29
C GLU A 3 25.57 -59.08 -24.81
N LEU A 4 25.03 -58.32 -25.77
CA LEU A 4 25.63 -57.11 -26.32
C LEU A 4 25.73 -55.96 -25.29
N GLU A 5 24.74 -55.81 -24.42
CA GLU A 5 24.77 -54.79 -23.36
C GLU A 5 25.79 -55.14 -22.28
N ASN A 6 25.90 -56.41 -21.91
CA ASN A 6 26.96 -56.89 -21.00
C ASN A 6 28.36 -56.72 -21.62
N LEU A 7 28.53 -56.99 -22.91
CA LEU A 7 29.79 -56.78 -23.60
C LEU A 7 30.16 -55.30 -23.72
N LYS A 8 29.20 -54.40 -23.96
CA LYS A 8 29.43 -52.94 -23.95
C LYS A 8 29.82 -52.42 -22.56
N ALA A 9 29.15 -52.89 -21.51
CA ALA A 9 29.49 -52.53 -20.14
C ALA A 9 30.91 -53.02 -19.77
N ARG A 10 31.26 -54.25 -20.18
CA ARG A 10 32.59 -54.81 -19.93
C ARG A 10 33.68 -54.11 -20.75
N GLN A 11 33.38 -53.70 -21.99
CA GLN A 11 34.26 -52.90 -22.82
C GLN A 11 34.55 -51.55 -22.17
N GLN A 12 33.52 -50.87 -21.65
CA GLN A 12 33.69 -49.61 -20.93
C GLN A 12 34.54 -49.79 -19.66
N GLU A 13 34.26 -50.83 -18.86
CA GLU A 13 35.05 -51.13 -17.66
C GLU A 13 36.53 -51.39 -17.97
N LEU A 14 36.83 -52.03 -19.11
CA LEU A 14 38.21 -52.25 -19.56
C LEU A 14 38.87 -50.97 -20.07
N LEU A 15 38.15 -50.16 -20.83
CA LEU A 15 38.62 -48.85 -21.29
C LEU A 15 38.94 -47.94 -20.09
N ASP A 16 38.07 -47.88 -19.09
CA ASP A 16 38.29 -47.08 -17.88
C ASP A 16 39.55 -47.54 -17.12
N LYS A 17 39.82 -48.85 -17.07
CA LYS A 17 41.05 -49.41 -16.46
C LYS A 17 42.30 -49.12 -17.31
N ILE A 18 42.19 -49.18 -18.63
CA ILE A 18 43.30 -48.84 -19.54
C ILE A 18 43.63 -47.35 -19.38
N HIS A 19 42.64 -46.46 -19.45
CA HIS A 19 42.82 -45.03 -19.23
C HIS A 19 43.42 -44.71 -17.86
N ALA A 20 43.03 -45.42 -16.80
CA ALA A 20 43.64 -45.27 -15.48
C ALA A 20 45.13 -45.68 -15.45
N LEU A 21 45.53 -46.71 -16.22
CA LEU A 21 46.93 -47.10 -16.36
C LEU A 21 47.72 -46.12 -17.22
N GLU A 22 47.14 -45.67 -18.34
CA GLU A 22 47.73 -44.65 -19.21
C GLU A 22 48.00 -43.35 -18.43
N GLU A 23 47.03 -42.87 -17.65
CA GLU A 23 47.18 -41.67 -16.81
C GLU A 23 48.26 -41.80 -15.73
N GLN A 24 48.52 -43.01 -15.24
CA GLN A 24 49.43 -43.24 -14.12
C GLN A 24 50.86 -43.58 -14.57
N TYR A 25 51.04 -44.20 -15.74
CA TYR A 25 52.34 -44.75 -16.16
C TYR A 25 52.82 -44.26 -17.53
N GLU A 26 51.96 -43.69 -18.36
CA GLU A 26 52.32 -43.14 -19.67
C GLU A 26 52.36 -41.60 -19.62
N GLY A 27 53.34 -40.99 -20.27
CA GLY A 27 53.47 -39.52 -20.29
C GLY A 27 52.42 -38.83 -21.16
N ILE A 28 52.63 -37.55 -21.46
CA ILE A 28 51.78 -36.76 -22.39
C ILE A 28 51.85 -37.29 -23.84
N GLU A 29 52.78 -38.20 -24.13
CA GLU A 29 52.91 -38.84 -25.45
C GLU A 29 51.74 -39.78 -25.79
N ASN A 30 51.01 -40.27 -24.78
CA ASN A 30 49.77 -41.03 -24.97
C ASN A 30 48.60 -40.09 -25.32
N GLU A 31 47.79 -40.46 -26.32
CA GLU A 31 46.71 -39.63 -26.87
C GLU A 31 45.65 -39.26 -25.82
N HIS A 32 45.30 -40.19 -24.90
CA HIS A 32 44.35 -39.94 -23.81
C HIS A 32 44.88 -38.87 -22.84
N ASN A 33 46.15 -38.98 -22.45
CA ASN A 33 46.79 -37.99 -21.57
C ASN A 33 46.99 -36.64 -22.26
N ALA A 34 47.28 -36.62 -23.57
CA ALA A 34 47.36 -35.40 -24.37
C ALA A 34 46.01 -34.67 -24.43
N GLN A 35 44.92 -35.40 -24.66
CA GLN A 35 43.55 -34.86 -24.65
C GLN A 35 43.16 -34.34 -23.27
N LYS A 36 43.41 -35.12 -22.21
CA LYS A 36 43.19 -34.69 -20.83
C LYS A 36 43.99 -33.44 -20.48
N MET A 37 45.23 -33.32 -20.92
CA MET A 37 46.05 -32.12 -20.72
C MET A 37 45.51 -30.91 -21.49
N GLN A 38 44.97 -31.10 -22.70
CA GLN A 38 44.30 -30.01 -23.42
C GLN A 38 43.04 -29.54 -22.67
N GLU A 39 42.23 -30.45 -22.13
CA GLU A 39 41.06 -30.10 -21.33
C GLU A 39 41.45 -29.37 -20.03
N LEU A 40 42.47 -29.85 -19.32
CA LEU A 40 43.00 -29.21 -18.13
C LEU A 40 43.58 -27.82 -18.45
N ASN A 41 44.29 -27.66 -19.57
CA ASN A 41 44.79 -26.35 -20.02
C ASN A 41 43.65 -25.39 -20.38
N LYS A 42 42.57 -25.89 -21.00
CA LYS A 42 41.38 -25.09 -21.31
C LYS A 42 40.69 -24.64 -20.04
N MET A 43 40.53 -25.53 -19.07
CA MET A 43 39.96 -25.23 -17.75
C MET A 43 40.85 -24.26 -16.96
N GLN A 44 42.18 -24.45 -16.99
CA GLN A 44 43.15 -23.54 -16.39
C GLN A 44 43.07 -22.15 -17.02
N THR A 45 42.99 -22.06 -18.35
CA THR A 45 42.85 -20.78 -19.08
C THR A 45 41.55 -20.08 -18.72
N GLN A 46 40.45 -20.81 -18.61
CA GLN A 46 39.16 -20.28 -18.16
C GLN A 46 39.25 -19.76 -16.72
N LEU A 47 39.86 -20.53 -15.81
CA LEU A 47 40.05 -20.12 -14.42
C LEU A 47 40.96 -18.89 -14.28
N ILE A 48 42.04 -18.79 -15.07
CA ILE A 48 42.90 -17.60 -15.13
C ILE A 48 42.11 -16.39 -15.67
N GLY A 49 41.27 -16.59 -16.68
CA GLY A 49 40.36 -15.56 -17.20
C GLY A 49 39.40 -15.05 -16.13
N SER A 50 38.75 -15.97 -15.41
CA SER A 50 37.89 -15.65 -14.26
C SER A 50 38.65 -14.95 -13.14
N GLN A 51 39.87 -15.39 -12.82
CA GLN A 51 40.72 -14.78 -11.81
C GLN A 51 41.09 -13.33 -12.19
N ASN A 52 41.43 -13.08 -13.45
CA ASN A 52 41.74 -11.75 -13.95
C ASN A 52 40.52 -10.84 -13.97
N ASN A 53 39.34 -11.37 -14.34
CA ASN A 53 38.07 -10.63 -14.26
C ASN A 53 37.76 -10.23 -12.81
N LEU A 54 37.87 -11.17 -11.86
CA LEU A 54 37.70 -10.88 -10.43
C LEU A 54 38.71 -9.84 -9.91
N LYS A 55 39.96 -9.86 -10.38
CA LYS A 55 40.95 -8.81 -10.05
C LYS A 55 40.53 -7.44 -10.59
N GLN A 56 40.04 -7.36 -11.83
CA GLN A 56 39.53 -6.11 -12.40
C GLN A 56 38.29 -5.60 -11.66
N GLN A 57 37.36 -6.50 -11.28
CA GLN A 57 36.20 -6.15 -10.46
C GLN A 57 36.62 -5.64 -9.09
N LEU A 58 37.59 -6.29 -8.43
CA LEU A 58 38.12 -5.85 -7.15
C LEU A 58 38.78 -4.47 -7.25
N GLN A 59 39.55 -4.22 -8.31
CA GLN A 59 40.17 -2.91 -8.56
C GLN A 59 39.11 -1.82 -8.77
N SER A 60 38.04 -2.12 -9.51
CA SER A 60 36.90 -1.20 -9.69
C SER A 60 36.19 -0.90 -8.37
N VAL A 61 35.99 -1.91 -7.52
CA VAL A 61 35.41 -1.72 -6.18
C VAL A 61 36.34 -0.90 -5.28
N GLN A 62 37.66 -1.10 -5.36
CA GLN A 62 38.65 -0.31 -4.63
C GLN A 62 38.68 1.16 -5.07
N GLU A 63 38.57 1.43 -6.38
CA GLU A 63 38.44 2.81 -6.89
C GLU A 63 37.13 3.46 -6.44
N LYS A 64 36.02 2.74 -6.49
CA LYS A 64 34.73 3.22 -5.95
C LYS A 64 34.82 3.49 -4.44
N LEU A 65 35.47 2.62 -3.67
CA LEU A 65 35.74 2.84 -2.24
C LEU A 65 36.62 4.07 -2.02
N LYS A 66 37.63 4.31 -2.85
CA LYS A 66 38.46 5.52 -2.77
C LYS A 66 37.65 6.79 -3.07
N ILE A 67 36.72 6.73 -4.03
CA ILE A 67 35.79 7.81 -4.34
C ILE A 67 34.85 8.05 -3.16
N ILE A 68 34.21 6.99 -2.64
CA ILE A 68 33.31 7.06 -1.48
C ILE A 68 34.04 7.58 -0.24
N ASN A 69 35.25 7.11 0.05
CA ASN A 69 36.04 7.63 1.17
C ASN A 69 36.43 9.09 0.94
N GLY A 70 36.74 9.50 -0.29
CA GLY A 70 36.93 10.91 -0.62
C GLY A 70 35.65 11.76 -0.48
N GLU A 71 34.47 11.19 -0.74
CA GLU A 71 33.18 11.83 -0.47
C GLU A 71 32.87 11.88 1.03
N ILE A 72 33.15 10.82 1.77
CA ILE A 72 33.07 10.78 3.25
C ILE A 72 34.01 11.83 3.84
N ASP A 73 35.24 11.95 3.35
CA ASP A 73 36.19 12.98 3.81
C ASP A 73 35.68 14.39 3.54
N LYS A 74 35.12 14.65 2.34
CA LYS A 74 34.45 15.91 1.99
C LYS A 74 33.21 16.20 2.86
N LEU A 75 32.49 15.17 3.27
CA LEU A 75 31.33 15.26 4.15
C LEU A 75 31.73 15.33 5.64
N SER A 76 32.95 14.89 6.00
CA SER A 76 33.46 14.80 7.37
C SER A 76 34.14 16.08 7.86
N SER A 77 34.73 16.90 6.97
CA SER A 77 35.09 18.28 7.34
C SER A 77 33.81 19.11 7.31
N THR A 78 33.25 19.49 8.46
CA THR A 78 32.04 20.32 8.41
C THR A 78 32.41 21.64 7.75
N ALA A 79 31.55 22.17 6.89
CA ALA A 79 31.80 23.47 6.26
C ALA A 79 32.02 24.59 7.31
N THR A 80 31.47 24.40 8.52
CA THR A 80 31.79 25.18 9.71
C THR A 80 33.26 25.09 10.10
N ASP A 81 33.87 23.89 10.14
CA ASP A 81 35.31 23.76 10.45
C ASP A 81 36.20 24.49 9.43
N ARG A 82 35.84 24.44 8.13
CA ARG A 82 36.55 25.20 7.09
C ARG A 82 36.43 26.71 7.28
N ILE A 83 35.26 27.19 7.68
CA ILE A 83 35.02 28.60 8.00
C ILE A 83 35.77 29.00 9.28
N LEU A 84 35.75 28.17 10.33
CA LEU A 84 36.48 28.42 11.56
C LEU A 84 38.00 28.45 11.31
N GLU A 85 38.52 27.58 10.45
CA GLU A 85 39.93 27.60 10.05
C GLU A 85 40.30 28.87 9.28
N ALA A 86 39.40 29.37 8.41
CA ALA A 86 39.60 30.67 7.78
C ALA A 86 39.52 31.82 8.80
N ILE A 87 38.65 31.70 9.83
CA ILE A 87 38.58 32.67 10.94
C ILE A 87 39.87 32.67 11.74
N LYS A 88 40.49 31.51 11.94
CA LYS A 88 41.75 31.36 12.66
C LYS A 88 42.86 32.16 11.98
N ASN A 89 42.98 32.01 10.67
CA ASN A 89 44.10 32.53 9.89
C ASN A 89 43.97 34.00 9.46
N GLN A 90 42.84 34.66 9.73
CA GLN A 90 42.60 36.05 9.34
C GLN A 90 42.21 36.92 10.54
N ARG A 91 42.74 38.13 10.62
CA ARG A 91 42.44 39.11 11.69
C ARG A 91 41.44 40.17 11.23
N TRP A 92 41.59 40.67 10.00
CA TRP A 92 40.86 41.83 9.51
C TRP A 92 39.75 41.43 8.56
N TYR A 93 38.54 41.91 8.79
CA TYR A 93 37.38 41.58 7.96
C TYR A 93 36.75 42.81 7.35
N PHE A 94 36.70 42.83 6.02
CA PHE A 94 35.77 43.68 5.28
C PHE A 94 34.45 42.94 5.07
N PHE A 95 33.36 43.66 4.82
CA PHE A 95 32.05 43.03 4.64
C PHE A 95 31.42 43.40 3.29
N LYS A 96 30.88 42.42 2.57
CA LYS A 96 30.23 42.64 1.26
C LYS A 96 28.97 43.49 1.37
N ASN A 97 28.21 43.29 2.45
CA ASN A 97 26.93 43.97 2.70
C ASN A 97 27.07 45.26 3.53
N LYS A 98 28.21 45.48 4.19
CA LYS A 98 28.54 46.71 4.94
C LYS A 98 29.92 47.23 4.54
N LYS A 99 29.96 48.05 3.48
CA LYS A 99 31.20 48.42 2.78
C LYS A 99 32.02 49.50 3.50
N HIS A 100 31.40 50.29 4.36
CA HIS A 100 32.00 51.46 5.01
C HIS A 100 32.78 51.09 6.29
N ILE A 101 32.78 49.81 6.66
CA ILE A 101 33.40 49.32 7.89
C ILE A 101 34.40 48.19 7.61
N LEU A 102 35.33 48.01 8.54
CA LEU A 102 36.10 46.79 8.71
C LEU A 102 36.19 46.43 10.20
N MET A 103 36.33 45.16 10.53
CA MET A 103 36.40 44.68 11.92
C MET A 103 37.78 44.11 12.23
N ASP A 104 38.25 44.39 13.44
CA ASP A 104 39.38 43.69 14.06
C ASP A 104 38.88 42.46 14.84
N LYS A 105 39.26 41.23 14.44
CA LYS A 105 38.90 39.99 15.15
C LYS A 105 39.39 39.96 16.60
N THR A 106 40.54 40.56 16.91
CA THR A 106 41.11 40.39 18.25
C THR A 106 40.35 41.20 19.30
N THR A 107 39.77 42.33 18.90
CA THR A 107 39.08 43.25 19.81
C THR A 107 37.57 43.31 19.57
N GLY A 108 37.11 42.98 18.37
CA GLY A 108 35.73 43.14 17.92
C GLY A 108 35.36 44.57 17.52
N ILE A 109 36.32 45.49 17.59
CA ILE A 109 36.14 46.91 17.27
C ILE A 109 35.93 47.08 15.77
N LEU A 110 34.95 47.91 15.42
CA LEU A 110 34.73 48.36 14.06
C LEU A 110 35.56 49.61 13.79
N TRP A 111 36.21 49.63 12.63
CA TRP A 111 36.99 50.74 12.13
C TRP A 111 36.36 51.27 10.85
N ALA A 112 36.44 52.58 10.62
CA ALA A 112 35.95 53.15 9.38
C ALA A 112 36.83 52.73 8.20
N ASN A 113 36.20 52.27 7.13
CA ASN A 113 36.89 51.86 5.92
C ASN A 113 37.44 53.10 5.19
N LEU A 114 38.77 53.24 5.20
CA LEU A 114 39.48 54.38 4.62
C LEU A 114 39.35 54.52 3.09
N ASN A 115 38.77 53.54 2.40
CA ASN A 115 38.38 53.71 0.99
C ASN A 115 37.13 54.59 0.82
N TYR A 116 36.31 54.73 1.87
CA TYR A 116 35.06 55.48 1.85
C TYR A 116 35.03 56.63 2.87
N PHE A 117 35.73 56.48 3.99
CA PHE A 117 35.81 57.50 5.03
C PHE A 117 36.77 58.63 4.63
N PRO A 118 36.39 59.92 4.80
CA PRO A 118 37.25 61.06 4.51
C PRO A 118 38.32 61.27 5.60
N TYR A 119 39.31 60.39 5.66
CA TYR A 119 40.39 60.42 6.66
C TYR A 119 41.38 61.58 6.47
N ASN A 120 41.43 62.17 5.28
CA ASN A 120 42.26 63.33 4.96
C ASN A 120 41.49 64.37 4.13
N LYS A 121 41.94 65.64 4.18
CA LYS A 121 41.38 66.77 3.40
C LYS A 121 42.03 66.98 2.03
N GLY A 122 42.80 66.01 1.52
CA GLY A 122 43.58 66.19 0.29
C GLY A 122 44.74 67.19 0.44
N LYS A 123 44.98 68.05 -0.56
CA LYS A 123 46.21 68.85 -0.67
C LYS A 123 46.30 70.05 0.31
N ASN A 124 45.21 70.46 0.94
CA ASN A 124 45.21 71.57 1.89
C ASN A 124 45.71 71.12 3.28
N TYR A 125 46.57 71.91 3.94
CA TYR A 125 47.10 71.63 5.29
C TYR A 125 47.71 70.22 5.48
N LEU A 126 48.43 69.71 4.48
CA LEU A 126 48.97 68.33 4.47
C LEU A 126 47.88 67.26 4.69
N GLY A 127 46.62 67.58 4.34
CA GLY A 127 45.46 66.71 4.48
C GLY A 127 44.92 66.61 5.91
N ARG A 128 45.38 67.43 6.87
CA ARG A 128 45.04 67.32 8.30
C ARG A 128 43.77 68.09 8.67
N TYR A 129 43.01 67.53 9.61
CA TYR A 129 41.84 68.14 10.24
C TYR A 129 42.22 68.86 11.53
N TYR A 130 41.53 69.96 11.84
CA TYR A 130 41.53 70.52 13.19
C TYR A 130 40.58 69.72 14.09
N TYR A 131 40.84 69.72 15.40
CA TYR A 131 40.04 68.98 16.39
C TYR A 131 38.53 69.25 16.28
N LYS A 132 38.14 70.53 16.21
CA LYS A 132 36.72 70.92 16.08
C LYS A 132 36.03 70.34 14.84
N GLU A 133 36.76 70.29 13.72
CA GLU A 133 36.24 69.74 12.45
C GLU A 133 36.12 68.21 12.51
N THR A 134 36.95 67.57 13.33
CA THR A 134 36.93 66.13 13.56
C THR A 134 35.68 65.72 14.33
N THR A 135 35.34 66.45 15.41
CA THR A 135 34.10 66.22 16.17
C THR A 135 32.86 66.35 15.29
N ASP A 136 32.79 67.40 14.46
CA ASP A 136 31.67 67.60 13.54
C ASP A 136 31.60 66.49 12.47
N LEU A 137 32.75 66.05 11.93
CA LEU A 137 32.79 64.99 10.92
C LEU A 137 32.33 63.65 11.49
N ILE A 138 32.79 63.29 12.69
CA ILE A 138 32.48 62.01 13.34
C ILE A 138 31.01 61.96 13.77
N ASN A 139 30.49 63.01 14.41
CA ASN A 139 29.10 63.05 14.88
C ASN A 139 28.08 62.98 13.73
N ASN A 140 28.47 63.42 12.54
CA ASN A 140 27.62 63.37 11.34
C ASN A 140 27.86 62.13 10.47
N TYR A 141 28.80 61.25 10.84
CA TYR A 141 29.09 60.04 10.09
C TYR A 141 28.13 58.92 10.51
N ASN A 142 27.14 58.61 9.67
CA ASN A 142 26.24 57.48 9.87
C ASN A 142 26.23 56.62 8.60
N THR A 143 26.77 55.41 8.70
CA THR A 143 26.89 54.48 7.56
C THR A 143 26.67 53.04 8.02
N ASP A 144 26.12 52.21 7.13
CA ASP A 144 25.86 50.78 7.36
C ASP A 144 25.08 50.46 8.66
N GLY A 145 24.25 51.41 9.11
CA GLY A 145 23.43 51.32 10.32
C GLY A 145 24.16 51.69 11.63
N ILE A 146 25.37 52.24 11.54
CA ILE A 146 26.23 52.57 12.69
C ILE A 146 26.39 54.09 12.79
N SER A 147 26.06 54.65 13.95
CA SER A 147 26.11 56.10 14.24
C SER A 147 26.92 56.46 15.48
N ASP A 148 27.46 55.49 16.22
CA ASP A 148 28.20 55.67 17.48
C ASP A 148 29.72 55.75 17.26
N TRP A 149 30.14 56.41 16.18
CA TRP A 149 31.55 56.58 15.84
C TRP A 149 32.25 57.51 16.83
N GLN A 150 33.48 57.16 17.20
CA GLN A 150 34.32 57.95 18.09
C GLN A 150 35.81 57.85 17.72
N LEU A 151 36.61 58.81 18.19
CA LEU A 151 38.06 58.69 18.10
C LEU A 151 38.54 57.59 19.06
N PRO A 152 39.49 56.74 18.65
CA PRO A 152 40.12 55.81 19.57
C PRO A 152 41.04 56.56 20.55
N ILE A 153 41.22 56.01 21.75
CA ILE A 153 42.30 56.42 22.64
C ILE A 153 43.65 55.85 22.15
N PHE A 154 44.76 56.42 22.64
CA PHE A 154 46.10 56.04 22.21
C PHE A 154 46.38 54.55 22.32
N GLU A 155 46.01 53.90 23.43
CA GLU A 155 46.30 52.48 23.61
C GLU A 155 45.57 51.58 22.61
N VAL A 156 44.29 51.87 22.33
CA VAL A 156 43.48 51.12 21.34
C VAL A 156 44.05 51.32 19.94
N PHE A 157 44.38 52.56 19.58
CA PHE A 157 44.96 52.87 18.28
C PHE A 157 46.35 52.23 18.11
N ARG A 158 47.20 52.32 19.14
CA ARG A 158 48.52 51.70 19.16
C ARG A 158 48.42 50.19 18.99
N HIS A 159 47.53 49.52 19.75
CA HIS A 159 47.32 48.07 19.65
C HIS A 159 46.91 47.65 18.23
N MET A 160 46.06 48.44 17.57
CA MET A 160 45.61 48.18 16.21
C MET A 160 46.74 48.22 15.16
N ILE A 161 47.65 49.21 15.22
CA ILE A 161 48.71 49.35 14.20
C ILE A 161 50.01 48.62 14.53
N TYR A 162 50.28 48.29 15.80
CA TYR A 162 51.60 47.87 16.28
C TYR A 162 52.22 46.70 15.50
N ASP A 163 51.41 45.68 15.19
CA ASP A 163 51.85 44.46 14.50
C ASP A 163 51.96 44.60 12.98
N LYS A 164 51.61 45.79 12.44
CA LYS A 164 51.66 46.12 11.01
C LYS A 164 50.75 45.26 10.12
N THR A 165 49.73 44.62 10.68
CA THR A 165 48.76 43.82 9.92
C THR A 165 47.56 44.62 9.44
N PHE A 166 47.37 45.85 9.93
CA PHE A 166 46.24 46.70 9.57
C PHE A 166 46.12 46.83 8.04
N PRO A 167 44.93 46.64 7.41
CA PRO A 167 44.82 46.53 5.95
C PRO A 167 45.25 47.77 5.17
N PHE A 168 45.32 48.92 5.84
CA PHE A 168 45.78 50.17 5.25
C PHE A 168 47.19 50.56 5.71
N HIS A 169 47.96 49.66 6.33
CA HIS A 169 49.37 49.89 6.65
C HIS A 169 50.17 50.21 5.40
N SER A 170 51.14 51.12 5.51
CA SER A 170 52.06 51.49 4.44
C SER A 170 53.46 50.96 4.72
N ASN A 171 54.30 50.82 3.68
CA ASN A 171 55.64 50.23 3.80
C ASN A 171 56.63 51.02 4.70
N ILE A 172 56.21 52.11 5.34
CA ILE A 172 57.05 52.99 6.15
C ILE A 172 56.56 52.98 7.61
N ASN A 173 57.37 52.45 8.53
CA ASN A 173 57.10 52.40 9.97
C ASN A 173 55.70 51.82 10.30
N TRP A 174 54.82 52.62 10.92
CA TRP A 174 53.42 52.30 11.19
C TRP A 174 52.45 53.25 10.48
N ARG A 175 52.90 53.88 9.38
CA ARG A 175 52.05 54.80 8.61
C ARG A 175 50.86 54.06 7.99
N ILE A 176 49.78 54.80 7.79
CA ILE A 176 48.54 54.31 7.20
C ILE A 176 48.27 55.06 5.88
N LYS A 177 47.84 54.32 4.84
CA LYS A 177 47.49 54.72 3.46
C LYS A 177 48.61 55.29 2.60
N ASN A 178 49.42 56.22 3.09
CA ASN A 178 50.39 56.93 2.26
C ASN A 178 51.68 57.29 3.02
N GLU A 179 52.62 57.88 2.28
CA GLU A 179 53.91 58.34 2.79
C GLU A 179 53.86 59.67 3.55
N HIS A 180 52.69 60.29 3.79
CA HIS A 180 52.59 61.58 4.49
C HIS A 180 51.74 61.51 5.78
N GLY A 181 51.18 60.33 6.09
CA GLY A 181 50.26 60.08 7.21
C GLY A 181 50.95 59.88 8.54
N GLU A 182 51.69 60.87 8.99
CA GLU A 182 52.53 60.79 10.19
C GLU A 182 51.76 61.04 11.50
N PHE A 183 50.70 61.86 11.47
CA PHE A 183 49.99 62.29 12.68
C PHE A 183 48.51 61.93 12.60
N TRP A 184 48.04 61.11 13.53
CA TRP A 184 46.66 60.68 13.65
C TRP A 184 46.03 61.25 14.91
N MET A 185 44.82 61.78 14.78
CA MET A 185 44.05 62.37 15.86
C MET A 185 43.36 61.27 16.65
N LEU A 186 43.49 61.34 17.97
CA LEU A 186 42.93 60.41 18.94
C LEU A 186 42.08 61.20 19.94
N ASP A 187 41.32 60.48 20.75
CA ASP A 187 40.45 61.10 21.74
C ASP A 187 41.25 61.78 22.87
N ASP A 188 42.41 61.23 23.22
CA ASP A 188 43.26 61.69 24.33
C ASP A 188 44.49 62.49 23.88
N CYS A 189 45.02 62.25 22.67
CA CYS A 189 46.21 62.92 22.15
C CYS A 189 46.27 62.93 20.60
N ASN A 190 47.44 63.29 20.04
CA ASN A 190 47.80 62.91 18.67
C ASN A 190 48.85 61.81 18.72
N CYS A 191 48.82 60.85 17.79
CA CYS A 191 49.85 59.82 17.67
C CYS A 191 50.77 60.12 16.49
N ASN A 192 52.08 60.16 16.73
CA ASN A 192 53.08 60.09 15.67
C ASN A 192 53.36 58.62 15.34
N VAL A 193 52.93 58.18 14.16
CA VAL A 193 53.05 56.77 13.76
C VAL A 193 54.43 56.40 13.21
N ASN A 194 55.41 57.31 13.21
CA ASN A 194 56.79 56.97 12.89
C ASN A 194 57.50 56.25 14.05
N ASP A 195 57.20 56.65 15.28
CA ASP A 195 57.81 56.12 16.51
C ASP A 195 56.77 55.62 17.52
N LEU A 196 55.46 55.67 17.17
CA LEU A 196 54.34 55.33 18.05
C LEU A 196 54.40 56.09 19.38
N SER A 197 54.62 57.40 19.29
CA SER A 197 54.67 58.29 20.45
C SER A 197 53.42 59.16 20.57
N MET A 198 53.02 59.46 21.81
CA MET A 198 52.01 60.48 22.12
C MET A 198 52.61 61.87 21.90
N GLY A 199 51.93 62.71 21.11
CA GLY A 199 52.24 64.13 20.95
C GLY A 199 51.58 65.02 22.02
N ASP A 200 51.95 66.30 22.03
CA ASP A 200 51.45 67.29 23.01
C ASP A 200 49.93 67.53 22.93
N ASN A 201 49.31 67.75 24.10
CA ASN A 201 47.88 67.74 24.39
C ASN A 201 46.95 68.62 23.52
N HIS A 202 45.82 68.01 23.14
CA HIS A 202 44.45 68.48 22.80
C HIS A 202 44.22 69.77 21.98
N PHE A 203 44.77 70.94 22.34
CA PHE A 203 44.12 72.20 21.99
C PHE A 203 44.58 72.88 20.69
N ASN A 204 45.67 72.41 20.07
CA ASN A 204 46.19 72.93 18.79
C ASN A 204 46.55 71.82 17.77
N GLY A 205 46.10 70.59 18.02
CA GLY A 205 46.47 69.42 17.23
C GLY A 205 45.81 69.39 15.86
N ILE A 206 46.62 69.22 14.80
CA ILE A 206 46.16 68.87 13.45
C ILE A 206 46.57 67.43 13.14
N GLY A 207 45.63 66.61 12.67
CA GLY A 207 45.88 65.19 12.40
C GLY A 207 44.92 64.59 11.39
N TRP A 208 45.18 63.35 10.98
CA TRP A 208 44.25 62.54 10.19
C TRP A 208 43.33 61.76 11.11
N ILE A 209 42.18 61.34 10.58
CA ILE A 209 41.11 60.79 11.39
C ILE A 209 40.87 59.34 10.99
N LEU A 210 40.87 58.45 11.97
CA LEU A 210 40.39 57.08 11.83
C LEU A 210 39.44 56.80 12.99
N PRO A 211 38.12 56.98 12.81
CA PRO A 211 37.18 56.69 13.87
C PRO A 211 36.97 55.18 14.00
N CYS A 212 36.59 54.80 15.21
CA CYS A 212 36.21 53.45 15.59
C CYS A 212 34.81 53.45 16.21
N SER A 213 34.17 52.29 16.25
CA SER A 213 32.90 52.06 16.92
C SER A 213 32.94 50.74 17.66
N TYR A 214 32.29 50.72 18.82
CA TYR A 214 32.18 49.55 19.69
C TYR A 214 30.82 48.87 19.53
N HIS A 215 30.06 49.22 18.48
CA HIS A 215 28.69 48.78 18.24
C HIS A 215 28.46 47.27 18.38
N LEU A 216 29.42 46.45 17.94
CA LEU A 216 29.32 44.98 18.03
C LEU A 216 29.59 44.43 19.44
N ILE A 217 30.19 45.23 20.33
CA ILE A 217 30.79 44.79 21.59
C ILE A 217 30.38 45.63 22.82
N GLN A 218 29.33 46.47 22.70
CA GLN A 218 28.96 47.43 23.76
C GLN A 218 28.67 46.78 25.13
N ASP A 219 28.21 45.51 25.16
CA ASP A 219 27.88 44.76 26.39
C ASP A 219 28.52 43.37 26.48
N ASN A 220 29.56 43.07 25.67
CA ASN A 220 30.13 41.73 25.60
C ASN A 220 31.60 41.65 26.07
N GLU A 221 31.99 40.47 26.57
CA GLU A 221 33.38 40.16 26.90
C GLU A 221 34.15 39.60 25.70
N TYR A 222 33.81 40.04 24.46
CA TYR A 222 34.30 39.41 23.23
C TYR A 222 35.83 39.31 23.20
N GLU A 223 36.56 40.41 23.42
CA GLU A 223 38.03 40.44 23.43
C GLU A 223 38.61 39.43 24.44
N LYS A 224 38.02 39.31 25.64
CA LYS A 224 38.44 38.31 26.63
C LYS A 224 38.14 36.89 26.15
N ASN A 225 36.97 36.68 25.54
CA ASN A 225 36.51 35.37 25.09
C ASN A 225 37.33 34.83 23.92
N VAL A 226 37.75 35.68 22.98
CA VAL A 226 38.56 35.27 21.82
C VAL A 226 40.06 35.22 22.08
N SER A 227 40.51 35.74 23.23
CA SER A 227 41.93 35.77 23.60
C SER A 227 42.57 34.38 23.60
N GLU A 228 43.72 34.23 22.96
CA GLU A 228 44.50 32.98 22.93
C GLU A 228 44.91 32.49 24.32
N ASN A 229 45.03 33.43 25.28
CA ASN A 229 45.40 33.15 26.66
C ASN A 229 44.20 32.82 27.57
N ASN A 230 42.97 32.78 27.04
CA ASN A 230 41.80 32.45 27.83
C ASN A 230 41.77 30.94 28.14
N PRO A 231 41.84 30.54 29.43
CA PRO A 231 41.86 29.13 29.81
C PRO A 231 40.48 28.44 29.79
N LEU A 232 39.39 29.21 29.67
CA LEU A 232 38.02 28.68 29.77
C LEU A 232 37.52 28.05 28.46
N TYR A 233 38.03 28.50 27.33
CA TYR A 233 37.54 28.12 26.00
C TYR A 233 38.64 27.47 25.17
N THR A 234 38.28 26.41 24.46
CA THR A 234 39.11 25.79 23.42
C THR A 234 39.27 26.73 22.23
N GLU A 235 40.30 26.51 21.39
CA GLU A 235 40.49 27.30 20.16
C GLU A 235 39.21 27.34 19.29
N LYS A 236 38.54 26.19 19.13
CA LYS A 236 37.30 26.10 18.36
C LYS A 236 36.19 26.97 18.93
N GLU A 237 35.98 26.97 20.26
CA GLU A 237 34.99 27.82 20.92
C GLU A 237 35.34 29.31 20.78
N ARG A 238 36.63 29.67 20.86
CA ARG A 238 37.07 31.05 20.63
C ARG A 238 36.78 31.56 19.22
N LEU A 239 37.03 30.73 18.21
CA LEU A 239 36.71 31.03 16.82
C LEU A 239 35.18 31.12 16.60
N GLN A 240 34.42 30.28 17.31
CA GLN A 240 32.96 30.27 17.25
C GLN A 240 32.35 31.59 17.73
N PHE A 241 32.90 32.26 18.75
CA PHE A 241 32.43 33.60 19.14
C PHE A 241 32.52 34.63 18.00
N THR A 242 33.56 34.56 17.17
CA THR A 242 33.68 35.45 16.00
C THR A 242 32.64 35.10 14.93
N LEU A 243 32.44 33.80 14.67
CA LEU A 243 31.43 33.33 13.74
C LEU A 243 30.01 33.73 14.18
N ASP A 244 29.69 33.61 15.46
CA ASP A 244 28.40 34.00 16.01
C ASP A 244 28.21 35.51 15.96
N LEU A 245 29.26 36.29 16.27
CA LEU A 245 29.21 37.75 16.10
C LEU A 245 28.87 38.14 14.65
N PHE A 246 29.46 37.46 13.66
CA PHE A 246 29.10 37.71 12.27
C PHE A 246 27.65 37.35 11.96
N LYS A 247 27.15 36.23 12.46
CA LYS A 247 25.78 35.77 12.21
C LYS A 247 24.73 36.68 12.87
N GLU A 248 24.91 36.99 14.15
CA GLU A 248 23.99 37.80 14.96
C GLU A 248 23.84 39.22 14.39
N ASN A 249 24.91 39.77 13.82
CA ASN A 249 24.93 41.11 13.24
C ASN A 249 24.71 41.11 11.71
N GLU A 250 24.30 39.96 11.15
CA GLU A 250 24.08 39.75 9.72
C GLU A 250 25.25 40.20 8.85
N LEU A 251 26.49 40.00 9.30
CA LEU A 251 27.69 40.41 8.60
C LEU A 251 28.09 39.37 7.54
N TRP A 252 28.44 39.85 6.35
CA TRP A 252 28.96 39.02 5.26
C TRP A 252 30.47 39.25 5.10
N PRO A 253 31.32 38.57 5.90
CA PRO A 253 32.77 38.74 5.87
C PRO A 253 33.36 38.35 4.52
N ILE A 254 34.39 39.10 4.12
CA ILE A 254 35.28 38.77 3.01
C ILE A 254 36.47 38.05 3.59
N PHE A 255 36.55 36.75 3.33
CA PHE A 255 37.72 35.93 3.67
C PHE A 255 38.79 36.07 2.59
N ASP A 256 40.06 35.87 2.98
CA ASP A 256 41.19 35.85 2.05
C ASP A 256 41.03 34.77 0.97
N ASP A 257 40.39 33.64 1.34
CA ASP A 257 39.90 32.64 0.41
C ASP A 257 38.49 32.98 -0.09
N ALA A 258 38.39 33.28 -1.38
CA ALA A 258 37.13 33.58 -2.04
C ALA A 258 36.12 32.42 -1.99
N GLU A 259 36.58 31.16 -1.98
CA GLU A 259 35.71 30.00 -1.84
C GLU A 259 35.05 29.95 -0.45
N ILE A 260 35.77 30.35 0.60
CA ILE A 260 35.22 30.40 1.96
C ILE A 260 34.20 31.54 2.09
N THR A 261 34.42 32.67 1.41
CA THR A 261 33.44 33.76 1.33
C THR A 261 32.12 33.31 0.70
N ASP A 262 32.19 32.51 -0.36
CA ASP A 262 31.00 31.93 -1.01
C ASP A 262 30.35 30.84 -0.14
N LEU A 263 31.15 29.98 0.49
CA LEU A 263 30.70 28.94 1.40
C LEU A 263 29.93 29.52 2.60
N TYR A 264 30.46 30.57 3.22
CA TYR A 264 29.81 31.30 4.31
C TYR A 264 28.44 31.83 3.89
N LYS A 265 28.37 32.48 2.72
CA LYS A 265 27.12 33.01 2.16
C LYS A 265 26.06 31.93 1.95
N LYS A 266 26.44 30.80 1.32
CA LYS A 266 25.54 29.67 1.07
C LYS A 266 24.95 29.10 2.36
N ILE A 267 25.77 28.98 3.41
CA ILE A 267 25.37 28.34 4.66
C ILE A 267 24.56 29.27 5.56
N TYR A 268 24.99 30.52 5.72
CA TYR A 268 24.41 31.42 6.73
C TYR A 268 23.44 32.45 6.16
N PHE A 269 23.37 32.63 4.84
CA PHE A 269 22.37 33.51 4.20
C PHE A 269 21.38 32.75 3.29
N GLU A 270 21.87 31.86 2.40
CA GLU A 270 20.99 31.22 1.40
C GLU A 270 20.21 30.03 1.97
N LYS A 271 20.88 29.11 2.67
CA LYS A 271 20.23 27.94 3.29
C LYS A 271 19.09 28.31 4.24
N PRO A 272 19.21 29.29 5.16
CA PRO A 272 18.10 29.69 6.02
C PRO A 272 16.89 30.22 5.24
N ARG A 273 17.12 30.98 4.15
CA ARG A 273 16.03 31.47 3.27
C ARG A 273 15.32 30.32 2.55
N LEU A 274 16.08 29.34 2.06
CA LEU A 274 15.51 28.15 1.41
C LEU A 274 14.70 27.29 2.41
N LEU A 275 15.20 27.11 3.64
CA LEU A 275 14.46 26.40 4.70
C LEU A 275 13.19 27.14 5.12
N GLN A 276 13.22 28.48 5.10
CA GLN A 276 12.04 29.29 5.36
C GLN A 276 10.99 29.12 4.26
N ALA A 277 11.40 29.22 2.99
CA ALA A 277 10.51 28.99 1.85
C ALA A 277 9.96 27.54 1.83
N LEU A 278 10.77 26.54 2.19
CA LEU A 278 10.32 25.16 2.32
C LEU A 278 9.23 25.02 3.40
N ARG A 279 9.44 25.59 4.59
CA ARG A 279 8.43 25.57 5.66
C ARG A 279 7.13 26.28 5.28
N GLU A 280 7.22 27.36 4.51
CA GLU A 280 6.04 28.05 3.97
C GLU A 280 5.27 27.16 2.98
N ILE A 281 5.98 26.45 2.09
CA ILE A 281 5.37 25.47 1.18
C ILE A 281 4.80 24.26 1.94
N GLU A 282 5.51 23.72 2.93
CA GLU A 282 5.03 22.62 3.77
C GLU A 282 3.78 23.02 4.57
N THR A 283 3.71 24.27 5.03
CA THR A 283 2.52 24.80 5.71
C THR A 283 1.34 24.95 4.73
N GLN A 284 1.59 25.40 3.50
CA GLN A 284 0.57 25.48 2.45
C GLN A 284 0.10 24.07 2.02
N LEU A 285 1.02 23.11 1.89
CA LEU A 285 0.71 21.71 1.60
C LEU A 285 -0.11 21.08 2.73
N ALA A 286 0.24 21.29 4.00
CA ALA A 286 -0.54 20.81 5.13
C ALA A 286 -1.96 21.41 5.19
N GLN A 287 -2.15 22.64 4.68
CA GLN A 287 -3.47 23.25 4.52
C GLN A 287 -4.24 22.72 3.29
N CYS A 288 -3.54 22.26 2.25
CA CYS A 288 -4.14 21.59 1.10
C CYS A 288 -4.37 20.08 1.33
N GLU A 289 -3.65 19.46 2.27
CA GLU A 289 -3.75 18.07 2.71
C GLU A 289 -4.78 17.86 3.83
N GLU A 290 -5.80 18.72 3.94
CA GLU A 290 -7.14 18.27 4.34
C GLU A 290 -7.81 17.47 3.19
N VAL A 291 -7.02 16.70 2.44
CA VAL A 291 -7.51 15.52 1.75
C VAL A 291 -7.99 14.61 2.87
N LYS A 292 -9.29 14.68 3.18
CA LYS A 292 -10.01 13.69 3.97
C LYS A 292 -9.51 12.33 3.49
N THR A 293 -8.63 11.69 4.25
CA THR A 293 -8.21 10.33 3.93
C THR A 293 -9.47 9.49 4.11
N ILE A 294 -10.16 9.22 3.01
CA ILE A 294 -11.43 8.52 3.00
C ILE A 294 -11.10 7.06 3.28
N THR A 295 -11.10 6.72 4.55
CA THR A 295 -10.79 5.37 5.02
C THR A 295 -12.08 4.56 5.09
N ILE A 296 -11.98 3.27 4.76
CA ILE A 296 -13.07 2.29 4.79
C ILE A 296 -13.73 2.20 6.19
N ASN A 297 -13.00 2.61 7.23
CA ASN A 297 -13.49 2.80 8.58
C ASN A 297 -13.70 4.30 8.84
N PHE A 298 -14.80 4.85 8.31
CA PHE A 298 -15.19 6.23 8.61
C PHE A 298 -15.36 6.38 10.13
N ASP A 299 -14.34 6.98 10.77
CA ASP A 299 -14.36 7.28 12.19
C ASP A 299 -15.22 8.51 12.43
N TYR A 300 -16.53 8.26 12.51
CA TYR A 300 -17.53 9.28 12.79
C TYR A 300 -17.34 9.95 14.15
N THR A 301 -16.57 9.35 15.08
CA THR A 301 -16.35 9.94 16.42
C THR A 301 -15.52 11.21 16.33
N THR A 302 -14.53 11.24 15.43
CA THR A 302 -13.73 12.44 15.14
C THR A 302 -14.60 13.57 14.56
N LEU A 303 -15.58 13.25 13.71
CA LEU A 303 -16.54 14.22 13.19
C LEU A 303 -17.51 14.70 14.28
N LEU A 304 -18.04 13.76 15.07
CA LEU A 304 -19.00 14.01 16.15
C LEU A 304 -18.41 14.89 17.27
N ASN A 305 -17.10 14.80 17.53
CA ASN A 305 -16.40 15.63 18.52
C ASN A 305 -16.48 17.14 18.25
N LYS A 306 -16.83 17.56 17.02
CA LYS A 306 -17.05 18.97 16.67
C LYS A 306 -18.37 19.52 17.22
N TYR A 307 -19.26 18.66 17.70
CA TYR A 307 -20.61 19.00 18.13
C TYR A 307 -20.75 18.91 19.66
N ASP A 308 -21.25 19.98 20.27
CA ASP A 308 -21.64 19.97 21.68
C ASP A 308 -23.01 19.28 21.83
N THR A 309 -23.01 17.95 21.88
CA THR A 309 -24.23 17.13 21.92
C THR A 309 -25.14 17.50 23.08
N ALA A 310 -24.58 17.84 24.24
CA ALA A 310 -25.33 18.22 25.43
C ALA A 310 -26.03 19.58 25.29
N SER A 311 -25.41 20.55 24.63
CA SER A 311 -26.08 21.81 24.29
C SER A 311 -27.09 21.62 23.15
N ILE A 312 -26.82 20.74 22.19
CA ILE A 312 -27.68 20.52 21.02
C ILE A 312 -29.01 19.89 21.45
N ASP A 313 -28.98 18.82 22.26
CA ASP A 313 -30.19 18.10 22.68
C ASP A 313 -31.16 18.96 23.50
N LYS A 314 -30.63 19.99 24.19
CA LYS A 314 -31.42 20.93 25.01
C LYS A 314 -32.16 22.00 24.20
N SER A 315 -31.87 22.18 22.92
CA SER A 315 -32.41 23.28 22.12
C SER A 315 -32.89 22.75 20.78
N ILE A 316 -34.19 22.83 20.50
CA ILE A 316 -34.74 22.34 19.23
C ILE A 316 -34.16 23.06 18.00
N ILE A 317 -33.82 24.35 18.13
CA ILE A 317 -33.19 25.13 17.06
C ILE A 317 -31.80 24.56 16.72
N LYS A 318 -30.90 24.58 17.70
CA LYS A 318 -29.57 23.94 17.58
C LYS A 318 -29.64 22.48 17.14
N TYR A 319 -30.69 21.75 17.51
CA TYR A 319 -30.90 20.36 17.13
C TYR A 319 -31.11 20.18 15.63
N TYR A 320 -32.08 20.88 15.02
CA TYR A 320 -32.35 20.68 13.59
C TYR A 320 -31.17 21.16 12.73
N GLU A 321 -30.56 22.30 13.10
CA GLU A 321 -29.37 22.84 12.42
C GLU A 321 -28.20 21.86 12.47
N ALA A 322 -27.96 21.24 13.63
CA ALA A 322 -26.91 20.24 13.79
C ALA A 322 -27.19 18.98 12.97
N VAL A 323 -28.44 18.51 12.92
CA VAL A 323 -28.82 17.34 12.09
C VAL A 323 -28.63 17.64 10.60
N GLN A 324 -29.09 18.80 10.11
CA GLN A 324 -28.89 19.21 8.72
C GLN A 324 -27.40 19.24 8.37
N LYS A 325 -26.61 19.96 9.17
CA LYS A 325 -25.17 20.07 8.97
C LYS A 325 -24.47 18.72 9.00
N TRP A 326 -24.82 17.86 9.95
CA TRP A 326 -24.27 16.51 10.06
C TRP A 326 -24.55 15.68 8.80
N ILE A 327 -25.78 15.72 8.27
CA ILE A 327 -26.11 15.01 7.04
C ILE A 327 -25.33 15.58 5.84
N ASP A 328 -25.17 16.90 5.75
CA ASP A 328 -24.39 17.53 4.68
C ASP A 328 -22.91 17.10 4.72
N GLU A 329 -22.31 17.04 5.91
CA GLU A 329 -20.93 16.55 6.09
C GLU A 329 -20.79 15.07 5.67
N LEU A 330 -21.78 14.22 5.99
CA LEU A 330 -21.81 12.82 5.53
C LEU A 330 -22.01 12.70 4.02
N MET A 331 -22.85 13.55 3.42
CA MET A 331 -23.10 13.56 1.98
C MET A 331 -21.87 14.00 1.19
N GLU A 332 -21.14 15.00 1.69
CA GLU A 332 -19.87 15.44 1.11
C GLU A 332 -18.83 14.31 1.18
N TYR A 333 -18.68 13.67 2.34
CA TYR A 333 -17.79 12.51 2.49
C TYR A 333 -18.14 11.36 1.53
N LEU A 334 -19.44 11.06 1.35
CA LEU A 334 -19.89 10.04 0.40
C LEU A 334 -19.59 10.43 -1.06
N ALA A 335 -19.76 11.69 -1.43
CA ALA A 335 -19.46 12.18 -2.78
C ALA A 335 -17.97 12.04 -3.09
N ASP A 336 -17.11 12.39 -2.13
CA ASP A 336 -15.66 12.24 -2.31
C ASP A 336 -15.27 10.74 -2.40
N PHE A 337 -15.89 9.85 -1.59
CA PHE A 337 -15.66 8.41 -1.66
C PHE A 337 -16.09 7.83 -3.02
N GLU A 338 -17.27 8.24 -3.51
CA GLU A 338 -17.77 7.80 -4.80
C GLU A 338 -16.85 8.21 -5.95
N GLN A 339 -16.32 9.43 -5.91
CA GLN A 339 -15.37 9.89 -6.91
C GLN A 339 -14.09 9.04 -6.90
N GLN A 340 -13.57 8.68 -5.71
CA GLN A 340 -12.38 7.83 -5.60
C GLN A 340 -12.62 6.39 -6.06
N LYS A 341 -13.85 5.88 -5.91
CA LYS A 341 -14.22 4.48 -6.19
C LYS A 341 -15.16 4.34 -7.40
N GLU A 342 -15.16 5.33 -8.30
CA GLU A 342 -16.13 5.45 -9.38
C GLU A 342 -16.25 4.16 -10.21
N SER A 343 -15.11 3.61 -10.67
CA SER A 343 -15.07 2.36 -11.42
C SER A 343 -15.75 1.21 -10.67
N VAL A 344 -15.39 0.99 -9.40
CA VAL A 344 -15.92 -0.10 -8.60
C VAL A 344 -17.42 0.06 -8.43
N ILE A 345 -17.87 1.28 -8.11
CA ILE A 345 -19.28 1.60 -7.92
C ILE A 345 -20.09 1.42 -9.20
N GLN A 346 -19.53 1.73 -10.37
CA GLN A 346 -20.19 1.46 -11.65
C GLN A 346 -20.45 -0.04 -11.86
N ASP A 347 -19.46 -0.92 -11.61
CA ASP A 347 -19.66 -2.37 -11.73
C ASP A 347 -20.69 -2.88 -10.71
N CYS A 348 -20.59 -2.37 -9.48
CA CYS A 348 -21.51 -2.68 -8.39
C CYS A 348 -22.96 -2.34 -8.78
N ASN A 349 -23.17 -1.16 -9.36
CA ASN A 349 -24.48 -0.68 -9.81
C ASN A 349 -25.00 -1.51 -10.98
N GLN A 350 -24.14 -1.92 -11.91
CA GLN A 350 -24.54 -2.79 -13.02
C GLN A 350 -25.03 -4.16 -12.51
N ILE A 351 -24.28 -4.79 -11.60
CA ILE A 351 -24.69 -6.06 -10.97
C ILE A 351 -25.94 -5.86 -10.11
N GLY A 352 -25.99 -4.76 -9.35
CA GLY A 352 -27.14 -4.38 -8.54
C GLY A 352 -28.41 -4.24 -9.39
N LEU A 353 -28.31 -3.62 -10.57
CA LEU A 353 -29.41 -3.46 -11.51
C LEU A 353 -29.88 -4.80 -12.06
N GLN A 354 -28.96 -5.67 -12.47
CA GLN A 354 -29.29 -7.04 -12.91
C GLN A 354 -30.06 -7.81 -11.83
N LEU A 355 -29.62 -7.73 -10.57
CA LEU A 355 -30.23 -8.39 -9.41
C LEU A 355 -31.50 -7.69 -8.89
N SER A 356 -31.74 -6.43 -9.26
CA SER A 356 -32.83 -5.60 -8.74
C SER A 356 -34.20 -6.05 -9.22
N THR A 357 -34.26 -6.73 -10.37
CA THR A 357 -35.49 -7.23 -10.98
C THR A 357 -36.29 -8.08 -10.00
N THR A 358 -37.58 -7.79 -9.85
CA THR A 358 -38.45 -8.62 -9.02
C THR A 358 -38.59 -9.99 -9.68
N TYR A 359 -38.31 -11.06 -8.94
CA TYR A 359 -38.54 -12.43 -9.40
C TYR A 359 -40.02 -12.59 -9.76
N LYS A 360 -40.28 -13.16 -10.93
CA LYS A 360 -41.63 -13.53 -11.39
C LYS A 360 -41.68 -15.03 -11.49
N ASP A 361 -42.66 -15.63 -10.83
CA ASP A 361 -42.88 -17.06 -10.86
C ASP A 361 -43.11 -17.51 -12.31
N ASP A 362 -42.42 -18.58 -12.69
CA ASP A 362 -42.56 -19.21 -14.00
C ASP A 362 -43.62 -20.31 -13.89
N ASN A 363 -44.59 -20.29 -14.80
CA ASN A 363 -45.72 -21.22 -14.79
C ASN A 363 -45.30 -22.67 -15.11
N ASN A 364 -44.11 -22.89 -15.69
CA ASN A 364 -43.58 -24.23 -15.97
C ASN A 364 -42.80 -24.82 -14.79
N LEU A 365 -42.59 -24.04 -13.73
CA LEU A 365 -41.90 -24.45 -12.50
C LEU A 365 -42.90 -24.78 -11.40
N THR A 366 -42.59 -25.80 -10.61
CA THR A 366 -43.30 -26.09 -9.36
C THR A 366 -43.04 -24.99 -8.32
N GLU A 367 -43.83 -24.98 -7.24
CA GLU A 367 -43.65 -24.03 -6.13
C GLU A 367 -42.25 -24.12 -5.52
N ALA A 368 -41.75 -25.34 -5.27
CA ALA A 368 -40.42 -25.57 -4.72
C ALA A 368 -39.29 -25.08 -5.65
N GLU A 369 -39.45 -25.24 -6.96
CA GLU A 369 -38.50 -24.76 -7.96
C GLU A 369 -38.47 -23.24 -8.06
N ASN A 370 -39.65 -22.61 -8.09
CA ASN A 370 -39.76 -21.16 -8.05
C ASN A 370 -39.13 -20.60 -6.77
N GLU A 371 -39.41 -21.20 -5.62
CA GLU A 371 -38.81 -20.81 -4.35
C GLU A 371 -37.28 -20.99 -4.33
N LEU A 372 -36.74 -22.06 -4.92
CA LEU A 372 -35.28 -22.22 -5.04
C LEU A 372 -34.63 -21.07 -5.84
N LEU A 373 -35.17 -20.77 -7.03
CA LEU A 373 -34.60 -19.71 -7.89
C LEU A 373 -34.76 -18.32 -7.27
N LYS A 374 -35.92 -18.06 -6.64
CA LYS A 374 -36.22 -16.81 -5.92
C LYS A 374 -35.32 -16.61 -4.71
N ASN A 375 -35.14 -17.64 -3.87
CA ASN A 375 -34.25 -17.57 -2.71
C ASN A 375 -32.79 -17.36 -3.14
N ARG A 376 -32.37 -17.97 -4.24
CA ARG A 376 -31.05 -17.75 -4.83
C ARG A 376 -30.87 -16.31 -5.30
N GLN A 377 -31.84 -15.74 -6.02
CA GLN A 377 -31.79 -14.34 -6.43
C GLN A 377 -31.78 -13.39 -5.23
N TYR A 378 -32.61 -13.66 -4.23
CA TYR A 378 -32.63 -12.89 -2.99
C TYR A 378 -31.27 -12.91 -2.28
N TYR A 379 -30.62 -14.08 -2.21
CA TYR A 379 -29.29 -14.22 -1.64
C TYR A 379 -28.26 -13.31 -2.32
N PHE A 380 -28.19 -13.35 -3.66
CA PHE A 380 -27.30 -12.47 -4.42
C PHE A 380 -27.65 -11.00 -4.21
N LYS A 381 -28.93 -10.63 -4.23
CA LYS A 381 -29.38 -9.26 -3.96
C LYS A 381 -29.00 -8.78 -2.57
N ASP A 382 -29.18 -9.58 -1.52
CA ASP A 382 -28.82 -9.18 -0.15
C ASP A 382 -27.30 -8.93 0.01
N LYS A 383 -26.50 -9.83 -0.59
CA LYS A 383 -25.04 -9.79 -0.47
C LYS A 383 -24.38 -8.77 -1.40
N LEU A 384 -24.92 -8.53 -2.59
CA LEU A 384 -24.27 -7.73 -3.63
C LEU A 384 -25.01 -6.44 -4.00
N ALA A 385 -26.25 -6.21 -3.55
CA ALA A 385 -26.91 -4.93 -3.78
C ALA A 385 -26.22 -3.84 -2.94
N LEU A 386 -25.43 -3.02 -3.63
CA LEU A 386 -24.71 -1.88 -3.10
C LEU A 386 -25.52 -0.64 -3.37
N GLY A 387 -26.18 -0.15 -2.33
CA GLY A 387 -27.14 0.93 -2.46
C GLY A 387 -26.57 2.25 -1.98
N MET A 388 -25.58 2.82 -2.68
CA MET A 388 -25.14 4.18 -2.35
C MET A 388 -26.29 5.17 -2.55
N ASP A 389 -27.10 4.97 -3.59
CA ASP A 389 -28.36 5.70 -3.81
C ASP A 389 -29.35 5.51 -2.66
N LYS A 390 -29.48 4.27 -2.15
CA LYS A 390 -30.36 3.98 -1.01
C LYS A 390 -29.86 4.63 0.28
N VAL A 391 -28.54 4.66 0.48
CA VAL A 391 -27.88 5.30 1.63
C VAL A 391 -28.13 6.80 1.56
N LYS A 392 -27.83 7.45 0.43
CA LYS A 392 -28.12 8.87 0.19
C LYS A 392 -29.59 9.20 0.38
N ALA A 393 -30.50 8.40 -0.19
CA ALA A 393 -31.93 8.59 -0.01
C ALA A 393 -32.37 8.48 1.46
N ASN A 394 -31.77 7.56 2.23
CA ASN A 394 -32.04 7.44 3.66
C ASN A 394 -31.50 8.64 4.46
N LEU A 395 -30.30 9.14 4.13
CA LEU A 395 -29.72 10.32 4.76
C LEU A 395 -30.56 11.57 4.47
N LEU A 396 -30.96 11.76 3.21
CA LEU A 396 -31.85 12.86 2.79
C LEU A 396 -33.21 12.80 3.49
N LYS A 397 -33.77 11.62 3.76
CA LYS A 397 -35.00 11.50 4.57
C LYS A 397 -34.82 11.96 6.02
N VAL A 398 -33.63 11.80 6.60
CA VAL A 398 -33.33 12.31 7.94
C VAL A 398 -33.17 13.83 7.89
N LYS A 399 -32.49 14.36 6.87
CA LYS A 399 -32.38 15.81 6.65
C LYS A 399 -33.74 16.46 6.45
N GLN A 400 -34.62 15.87 5.63
CA GLN A 400 -35.98 16.36 5.41
C GLN A 400 -36.77 16.50 6.72
N GLN A 401 -36.62 15.56 7.66
CA GLN A 401 -37.28 15.68 8.96
C GLN A 401 -36.74 16.85 9.80
N ALA A 402 -35.48 17.25 9.61
CA ALA A 402 -34.93 18.45 10.23
C ALA A 402 -35.40 19.72 9.50
N ASP A 403 -35.47 19.70 8.17
CA ASP A 403 -36.03 20.78 7.35
C ASP A 403 -37.50 21.04 7.70
N ASP A 404 -38.28 19.99 7.96
CA ASP A 404 -39.68 20.10 8.40
C ASP A 404 -39.80 20.79 9.78
N ILE A 405 -38.82 20.60 10.68
CA ILE A 405 -38.76 21.30 11.98
C ILE A 405 -38.47 22.78 11.77
N GLU A 406 -37.49 23.12 10.91
CA GLU A 406 -37.17 24.50 10.54
C GLU A 406 -38.40 25.20 9.94
N TYR A 407 -39.07 24.55 8.99
CA TYR A 407 -40.29 25.07 8.38
C TYR A 407 -41.39 25.31 9.42
N THR A 408 -41.61 24.37 10.33
CA THR A 408 -42.60 24.51 11.41
C THR A 408 -42.26 25.71 12.31
N ILE A 409 -40.98 25.94 12.62
CA ILE A 409 -40.57 27.09 13.44
C ILE A 409 -40.85 28.41 12.69
N ASN A 410 -40.53 28.48 11.40
CA ASN A 410 -40.83 29.66 10.58
C ASN A 410 -42.34 29.95 10.52
N GLU A 411 -43.19 28.93 10.38
CA GLU A 411 -44.66 29.10 10.43
C GLU A 411 -45.14 29.62 11.79
N ILE A 412 -44.54 29.15 12.88
CA ILE A 412 -44.86 29.59 14.24
C ILE A 412 -44.44 31.05 14.46
N ASP A 413 -43.26 31.44 13.96
CA ASP A 413 -42.70 32.79 14.08
C ASP A 413 -43.55 33.83 13.30
N ASP A 414 -44.17 33.43 12.19
CA ASP A 414 -45.10 34.25 11.42
C ASP A 414 -46.53 34.28 12.00
N GLY A 415 -46.81 33.46 13.03
CA GLY A 415 -48.12 33.30 13.65
C GLY A 415 -48.38 34.18 14.90
N ASP A 416 -49.64 34.31 15.29
CA ASP A 416 -50.06 35.17 16.42
C ASP A 416 -49.77 34.56 17.82
N ASN A 417 -49.34 33.29 17.91
CA ASN A 417 -49.26 32.52 19.16
C ASN A 417 -47.89 31.82 19.38
N ALA A 418 -46.81 32.45 18.93
CA ALA A 418 -45.47 31.86 18.90
C ALA A 418 -45.00 31.22 20.23
N ILE A 419 -45.22 31.88 21.37
CA ILE A 419 -44.76 31.39 22.68
C ILE A 419 -45.37 30.04 23.05
N TYR A 420 -46.68 29.88 22.83
CA TYR A 420 -47.37 28.64 23.19
C TYR A 420 -46.99 27.51 22.23
N GLU A 421 -46.92 27.79 20.93
CA GLU A 421 -46.64 26.79 19.91
C GLU A 421 -45.19 26.31 19.94
N LEU A 422 -44.22 27.19 20.20
CA LEU A 422 -42.83 26.81 20.47
C LEU A 422 -42.72 25.91 21.71
N ALA A 423 -43.47 26.18 22.78
CA ALA A 423 -43.48 25.35 23.98
C ALA A 423 -44.10 23.96 23.75
N GLN A 424 -45.04 23.83 22.80
CA GLN A 424 -45.57 22.53 22.38
C GLN A 424 -44.56 21.77 21.52
N LEU A 425 -43.90 22.47 20.60
CA LEU A 425 -42.87 21.91 19.73
C LEU A 425 -41.67 21.41 20.55
N GLU A 426 -41.22 22.17 21.56
CA GLU A 426 -40.12 21.81 22.45
C GLU A 426 -40.36 20.46 23.18
N LYS A 427 -41.62 20.19 23.56
CA LYS A 427 -42.05 18.98 24.28
C LYS A 427 -42.19 17.73 23.40
N LYS A 428 -42.19 17.86 22.07
CA LYS A 428 -42.28 16.68 21.19
C LYS A 428 -41.06 15.78 21.41
N GLU A 429 -41.31 14.49 21.58
CA GLU A 429 -40.25 13.49 21.71
C GLU A 429 -39.41 13.45 20.43
N ARG A 430 -38.09 13.35 20.61
CA ARG A 430 -37.10 13.24 19.54
C ARG A 430 -35.92 12.39 20.00
N ALA A 431 -35.28 11.70 19.07
CA ALA A 431 -34.02 11.03 19.34
C ALA A 431 -32.94 12.06 19.72
N SER A 432 -31.97 11.68 20.53
CA SER A 432 -30.79 12.52 20.78
C SER A 432 -29.97 12.67 19.50
N PHE A 433 -29.31 13.82 19.32
CA PHE A 433 -28.43 14.08 18.18
C PHE A 433 -27.34 13.02 18.06
N ALA A 434 -26.74 12.61 19.19
CA ALA A 434 -25.71 11.55 19.21
C ALA A 434 -26.21 10.22 18.61
N LEU A 435 -27.45 9.82 18.91
CA LEU A 435 -28.06 8.61 18.36
C LEU A 435 -28.33 8.73 16.85
N ILE A 436 -28.80 9.89 16.39
CA ILE A 436 -28.98 10.15 14.95
C ILE A 436 -27.62 10.10 14.24
N ALA A 437 -26.60 10.73 14.80
CA ALA A 437 -25.26 10.76 14.26
C ALA A 437 -24.66 9.35 14.16
N GLU A 438 -24.71 8.57 15.24
CA GLU A 438 -24.24 7.18 15.26
C GLU A 438 -25.01 6.30 14.25
N ASN A 439 -26.34 6.39 14.23
CA ASN A 439 -27.14 5.56 13.33
C ASN A 439 -26.87 5.86 11.86
N THR A 440 -26.78 7.14 11.49
CA THR A 440 -26.49 7.55 10.11
C THR A 440 -25.05 7.22 9.71
N ALA A 441 -24.07 7.41 10.60
CA ALA A 441 -22.70 6.95 10.39
C ALA A 441 -22.60 5.43 10.22
N LYS A 442 -23.37 4.66 10.99
CA LYS A 442 -23.44 3.19 10.85
C LYS A 442 -24.01 2.75 9.51
N ILE A 443 -25.00 3.48 8.97
CA ILE A 443 -25.54 3.23 7.64
C ILE A 443 -24.45 3.48 6.58
N VAL A 444 -23.73 4.60 6.69
CA VAL A 444 -22.59 4.94 5.82
C VAL A 444 -21.50 3.87 5.90
N ASN A 445 -20.99 3.56 7.09
CA ASN A 445 -19.94 2.56 7.31
C ASN A 445 -20.30 1.18 6.73
N LYS A 446 -21.55 0.73 6.91
CA LYS A 446 -22.01 -0.53 6.29
C LYS A 446 -21.96 -0.47 4.77
N ALA A 447 -22.25 0.67 4.15
CA ALA A 447 -22.18 0.83 2.71
C ALA A 447 -20.72 0.78 2.22
N LEU A 448 -19.83 1.52 2.89
CA LEU A 448 -18.39 1.52 2.58
C LEU A 448 -17.80 0.10 2.68
N GLN A 449 -18.08 -0.62 3.77
CA GLN A 449 -17.63 -1.99 3.98
C GLN A 449 -18.12 -2.95 2.89
N LYS A 450 -19.34 -2.77 2.39
CA LYS A 450 -19.84 -3.62 1.30
C LYS A 450 -19.15 -3.30 -0.03
N ILE A 451 -18.87 -2.02 -0.32
CA ILE A 451 -18.14 -1.61 -1.53
C ILE A 451 -16.71 -2.15 -1.48
N ASP A 452 -16.07 -2.03 -0.32
CA ASP A 452 -14.74 -2.59 -0.06
C ASP A 452 -14.73 -4.13 -0.22
N PHE A 453 -15.71 -4.81 0.36
CA PHE A 453 -15.88 -6.25 0.16
C PHE A 453 -16.03 -6.62 -1.32
N PHE A 454 -16.82 -5.86 -2.07
CA PHE A 454 -16.99 -6.09 -3.50
C PHE A 454 -15.69 -5.88 -4.26
N GLU A 455 -14.96 -4.80 -3.99
CA GLU A 455 -13.68 -4.50 -4.63
C GLU A 455 -12.68 -5.65 -4.45
N HIS A 456 -12.54 -6.15 -3.22
CA HIS A 456 -11.66 -7.27 -2.89
C HIS A 456 -12.08 -8.60 -3.54
N ASN A 457 -13.36 -8.77 -3.86
CA ASN A 457 -13.90 -10.03 -4.41
C ASN A 457 -14.44 -9.86 -5.83
N ARG A 458 -14.09 -8.78 -6.53
CA ARG A 458 -14.75 -8.32 -7.77
C ARG A 458 -14.81 -9.41 -8.83
N ASP A 459 -13.66 -10.02 -9.15
CA ASP A 459 -13.56 -11.03 -10.20
C ASP A 459 -14.38 -12.28 -9.90
N PHE A 460 -14.40 -12.71 -8.63
CA PHE A 460 -15.20 -13.84 -8.21
C PHE A 460 -16.70 -13.51 -8.26
N ILE A 461 -17.08 -12.32 -7.78
CA ILE A 461 -18.48 -11.86 -7.76
C ILE A 461 -19.06 -11.79 -9.17
N VAL A 462 -18.34 -11.18 -10.12
CA VAL A 462 -18.76 -11.08 -11.53
C VAL A 462 -19.03 -12.46 -12.09
N LYS A 463 -18.05 -13.37 -11.98
CA LYS A 463 -18.20 -14.76 -12.45
C LYS A 463 -19.35 -15.49 -11.75
N ALA A 464 -19.56 -15.25 -10.45
CA ALA A 464 -20.61 -15.92 -9.67
C ALA A 464 -22.01 -15.48 -10.14
N VAL A 465 -22.18 -14.20 -10.46
CA VAL A 465 -23.43 -13.66 -11.02
C VAL A 465 -23.66 -14.19 -12.43
N GLU A 466 -22.63 -14.29 -13.27
CA GLU A 466 -22.74 -14.90 -14.60
C GLU A 466 -23.17 -16.37 -14.54
N VAL A 467 -22.51 -17.17 -13.69
CA VAL A 467 -22.86 -18.57 -13.45
C VAL A 467 -24.30 -18.68 -12.97
N TRP A 468 -24.70 -17.86 -11.99
CA TRP A 468 -26.06 -17.83 -11.47
C TRP A 468 -27.10 -17.56 -12.56
N SER A 469 -26.88 -16.51 -13.36
CA SER A 469 -27.76 -16.12 -14.46
C SER A 469 -27.91 -17.26 -15.46
N LYS A 470 -26.79 -17.87 -15.86
CA LYS A 470 -26.77 -19.01 -16.78
C LYS A 470 -27.52 -20.22 -16.22
N TRP A 471 -27.30 -20.59 -14.96
CA TRP A 471 -27.95 -21.73 -14.33
C TRP A 471 -29.46 -21.52 -14.18
N ASN A 472 -29.89 -20.31 -13.85
CA ASN A 472 -31.32 -19.97 -13.78
C ASN A 472 -32.01 -20.10 -15.14
N GLU A 473 -31.39 -19.61 -16.22
CA GLU A 473 -31.94 -19.75 -17.57
C GLU A 473 -31.91 -21.20 -18.04
N ASP A 474 -30.80 -21.90 -17.82
CA ASP A 474 -30.62 -23.32 -18.15
C ASP A 474 -31.69 -24.21 -17.50
N TYR A 475 -32.06 -23.94 -16.24
CA TYR A 475 -33.13 -24.69 -15.58
C TYR A 475 -34.51 -24.46 -16.22
N LYS A 476 -34.80 -23.24 -16.71
CA LYS A 476 -36.03 -22.97 -17.46
C LYS A 476 -36.04 -23.65 -18.82
N VAL A 477 -34.89 -23.69 -19.49
CA VAL A 477 -34.71 -24.45 -20.74
C VAL A 477 -34.93 -25.95 -20.49
N PHE A 478 -34.44 -26.49 -19.38
CA PHE A 478 -34.69 -27.87 -18.97
C PHE A 478 -36.21 -28.17 -18.84
N LYS A 479 -36.95 -27.26 -18.21
CA LYS A 479 -38.39 -27.40 -17.95
C LYS A 479 -39.28 -27.20 -19.17
N THR A 480 -38.72 -26.74 -20.29
CA THR A 480 -39.46 -26.43 -21.51
C THR A 480 -38.90 -27.20 -22.70
N LYS A 481 -37.77 -26.74 -23.25
CA LYS A 481 -37.16 -27.31 -24.45
C LYS A 481 -36.75 -28.77 -24.26
N GLN A 482 -36.00 -29.07 -23.20
CA GLN A 482 -35.48 -30.44 -22.99
C GLN A 482 -36.61 -31.43 -22.63
N TYR A 483 -37.65 -30.97 -21.95
CA TYR A 483 -38.88 -31.74 -21.74
C TYR A 483 -39.54 -32.12 -23.08
N GLU A 484 -39.73 -31.15 -23.98
CA GLU A 484 -40.31 -31.42 -25.30
C GLU A 484 -39.39 -32.28 -26.18
N GLU A 485 -38.07 -32.15 -26.07
CA GLU A 485 -37.11 -33.01 -26.76
C GLU A 485 -37.23 -34.47 -26.30
N LEU A 486 -37.28 -34.72 -24.99
CA LEU A 486 -37.51 -36.06 -24.44
C LEU A 486 -38.84 -36.64 -24.90
N LYS A 487 -39.92 -35.86 -24.78
CA LYS A 487 -41.27 -36.26 -25.18
C LYS A 487 -41.30 -36.64 -26.66
N HIS A 488 -40.81 -35.78 -27.54
CA HIS A 488 -40.81 -36.02 -28.98
C HIS A 488 -40.01 -37.29 -29.33
N SER A 489 -38.82 -37.46 -28.75
CA SER A 489 -37.97 -38.63 -29.00
C SER A 489 -38.58 -39.95 -28.50
N CYS A 490 -39.44 -39.90 -27.48
CA CYS A 490 -40.14 -41.07 -26.96
C CYS A 490 -41.41 -41.38 -27.78
N GLU A 491 -42.18 -40.35 -28.14
CA GLU A 491 -43.38 -40.50 -28.98
C GLU A 491 -43.05 -40.99 -30.39
N GLU A 492 -41.89 -40.61 -30.96
CA GLU A 492 -41.41 -41.13 -32.25
C GLU A 492 -41.13 -42.64 -32.24
N ASP A 493 -40.77 -43.19 -31.08
CA ASP A 493 -40.44 -44.61 -30.89
C ASP A 493 -41.60 -45.38 -30.21
N ASP A 494 -42.81 -44.82 -30.21
CA ASP A 494 -44.04 -45.41 -29.63
C ASP A 494 -43.90 -45.78 -28.13
N ILE A 495 -43.08 -45.05 -27.36
CA ILE A 495 -42.92 -45.26 -25.91
C ILE A 495 -44.10 -44.64 -25.16
N GLU A 496 -44.69 -45.40 -24.25
CA GLU A 496 -45.89 -45.01 -23.52
C GLU A 496 -45.69 -43.73 -22.68
N VAL A 497 -46.74 -42.89 -22.63
CA VAL A 497 -46.69 -41.60 -21.93
C VAL A 497 -46.36 -41.77 -20.45
N GLU A 498 -46.95 -42.77 -19.80
CA GLU A 498 -46.72 -43.07 -18.40
C GLU A 498 -45.26 -43.48 -18.11
N VAL A 499 -44.56 -44.03 -19.11
CA VAL A 499 -43.18 -44.48 -18.99
C VAL A 499 -42.21 -43.31 -19.09
N TRP A 500 -42.27 -42.53 -20.17
CA TRP A 500 -41.32 -41.41 -20.34
C TRP A 500 -41.60 -40.26 -19.36
N GLN A 501 -42.84 -40.07 -18.91
CA GLN A 501 -43.15 -39.11 -17.85
C GLN A 501 -42.46 -39.49 -16.54
N LYS A 502 -42.44 -40.77 -16.18
CA LYS A 502 -41.70 -41.25 -15.00
C LYS A 502 -40.19 -41.02 -15.15
N TRP A 503 -39.64 -41.18 -16.36
CA TRP A 503 -38.23 -40.86 -16.60
C TRP A 503 -37.94 -39.39 -16.39
N TYR A 504 -38.84 -38.52 -16.87
CA TYR A 504 -38.73 -37.10 -16.67
C TYR A 504 -38.86 -36.71 -15.18
N GLU A 505 -39.73 -37.36 -14.41
CA GLU A 505 -39.84 -37.17 -12.96
C GLU A 505 -38.53 -37.52 -12.24
N ASP A 506 -37.94 -38.69 -12.58
CA ASP A 506 -36.64 -39.11 -12.04
C ASP A 506 -35.54 -38.10 -12.43
N TRP A 507 -35.52 -37.66 -13.69
CA TRP A 507 -34.58 -36.66 -14.18
C TRP A 507 -34.74 -35.32 -13.46
N GLN A 508 -35.98 -34.84 -13.32
CA GLN A 508 -36.29 -33.58 -12.64
C GLN A 508 -35.85 -33.62 -11.18
N LYS A 509 -36.10 -34.73 -10.46
CA LYS A 509 -35.66 -34.90 -9.07
C LYS A 509 -34.13 -34.82 -8.93
N LEU A 510 -33.41 -35.51 -9.82
CA LEU A 510 -31.94 -35.49 -9.83
C LEU A 510 -31.42 -34.09 -10.21
N ARG A 511 -31.98 -33.49 -11.27
CA ARG A 511 -31.62 -32.16 -11.77
C ARG A 511 -31.86 -31.07 -10.72
N PHE A 512 -32.97 -31.14 -9.99
CA PHE A 512 -33.28 -30.25 -8.87
C PHE A 512 -32.25 -30.41 -7.73
N THR A 513 -31.89 -31.64 -7.36
CA THR A 513 -30.89 -31.89 -6.32
C THR A 513 -29.50 -31.33 -6.70
N ILE A 514 -29.16 -31.33 -8.00
CA ILE A 514 -27.94 -30.67 -8.51
C ILE A 514 -28.03 -29.15 -8.38
N GLU A 515 -29.20 -28.55 -8.70
CA GLU A 515 -29.43 -27.11 -8.56
C GLU A 515 -29.23 -26.60 -7.12
N GLU A 516 -29.64 -27.39 -6.12
CA GLU A 516 -29.46 -27.05 -4.71
C GLU A 516 -27.98 -26.87 -4.31
N LYS A 517 -27.05 -27.39 -5.10
CA LYS A 517 -25.60 -27.31 -4.82
C LYS A 517 -24.94 -26.03 -5.24
N LEU A 518 -25.55 -25.26 -6.14
CA LEU A 518 -24.92 -24.06 -6.66
C LEU A 518 -24.72 -22.99 -5.56
N GLN A 519 -25.79 -22.64 -4.85
CA GLN A 519 -25.76 -21.54 -3.87
C GLN A 519 -24.81 -21.79 -2.69
N PRO A 520 -24.76 -22.97 -2.04
CA PRO A 520 -23.82 -23.23 -0.96
C PRO A 520 -22.35 -23.04 -1.35
N MET A 521 -21.99 -23.39 -2.60
CA MET A 521 -20.63 -23.27 -3.11
C MET A 521 -20.25 -21.80 -3.33
N ILE A 522 -21.14 -21.01 -3.96
CA ILE A 522 -20.95 -19.56 -4.11
C ILE A 522 -20.88 -18.88 -2.73
N ALA A 523 -21.73 -19.28 -1.78
CA ALA A 523 -21.73 -18.74 -0.44
C ALA A 523 -20.41 -19.00 0.31
N ARG A 524 -19.74 -20.12 0.06
CA ARG A 524 -18.39 -20.37 0.57
C ARG A 524 -17.35 -19.49 -0.10
N GLY A 525 -17.43 -19.27 -1.41
CA GLY A 525 -16.50 -18.38 -2.12
C GLY A 525 -16.58 -16.93 -1.66
N LEU A 526 -17.79 -16.43 -1.40
CA LEU A 526 -18.00 -15.08 -0.87
C LEU A 526 -17.48 -14.88 0.57
N LYS A 527 -17.07 -15.95 1.29
CA LYS A 527 -16.44 -15.82 2.61
C LYS A 527 -14.92 -15.64 2.55
N GLY A 528 -14.35 -15.59 1.35
CA GLY A 528 -12.92 -15.48 1.09
C GLY A 528 -12.33 -16.74 0.47
N ASP A 529 -11.15 -16.57 -0.11
CA ASP A 529 -10.51 -17.60 -0.92
C ASP A 529 -10.16 -18.88 -0.15
N ILE A 530 -10.14 -20.00 -0.88
CA ILE A 530 -9.60 -21.27 -0.39
C ILE A 530 -8.12 -21.29 -0.70
N GLU A 531 -7.30 -21.46 0.33
CA GLU A 531 -5.84 -21.58 0.17
C GLU A 531 -5.48 -22.88 -0.56
N VAL A 532 -4.68 -22.73 -1.62
CA VAL A 532 -4.25 -23.83 -2.50
C VAL A 532 -2.78 -24.17 -2.34
N LYS A 533 -2.40 -25.43 -2.63
CA LYS A 533 -1.01 -25.90 -2.66
C LYS A 533 -0.29 -25.39 -3.89
N GLU A 534 -0.97 -25.43 -5.04
CA GLU A 534 -0.50 -24.93 -6.33
C GLU A 534 -1.46 -23.84 -6.82
N GLU A 535 -0.91 -22.67 -7.12
CA GLU A 535 -1.69 -21.54 -7.66
C GLU A 535 -2.23 -21.89 -9.05
N GLN A 536 -3.50 -21.56 -9.26
CA GLN A 536 -4.22 -21.81 -10.50
C GLN A 536 -5.04 -20.57 -10.86
N GLU A 537 -5.19 -20.31 -12.15
CA GLU A 537 -5.92 -19.14 -12.67
C GLU A 537 -7.40 -19.12 -12.27
N THR A 538 -8.01 -20.30 -12.14
CA THR A 538 -9.41 -20.43 -11.74
C THR A 538 -9.49 -20.74 -10.24
N PRO A 539 -10.26 -19.98 -9.44
CA PRO A 539 -10.47 -20.27 -8.02
C PRO A 539 -11.09 -21.67 -7.80
N ILE A 540 -10.70 -22.35 -6.73
CA ILE A 540 -11.19 -23.69 -6.36
C ILE A 540 -12.72 -23.79 -6.37
N ILE A 541 -13.40 -22.76 -5.87
CA ILE A 541 -14.87 -22.70 -5.85
C ILE A 541 -15.45 -22.75 -7.27
N MET A 542 -14.85 -22.02 -8.21
CA MET A 542 -15.28 -22.01 -9.61
C MET A 542 -14.97 -23.33 -10.31
N GLN A 543 -13.81 -23.93 -10.04
CA GLN A 543 -13.50 -25.27 -10.56
C GLN A 543 -14.53 -26.31 -10.11
N ALA A 544 -14.92 -26.28 -8.82
CA ALA A 544 -15.93 -27.19 -8.29
C ALA A 544 -17.30 -26.98 -8.96
N ILE A 545 -17.69 -25.74 -9.22
CA ILE A 545 -18.93 -25.40 -9.95
C ILE A 545 -18.86 -25.89 -11.41
N TYR A 546 -17.73 -25.75 -12.09
CA TYR A 546 -17.56 -26.26 -13.45
C TYR A 546 -17.65 -27.78 -13.51
N VAL A 547 -17.01 -28.48 -12.57
CA VAL A 547 -17.13 -29.93 -12.45
C VAL A 547 -18.57 -30.38 -12.15
N LEU A 548 -19.32 -29.62 -11.34
CA LEU A 548 -20.74 -29.86 -11.12
C LEU A 548 -21.57 -29.62 -12.39
N ASN A 549 -21.24 -28.58 -13.17
CA ASN A 549 -21.89 -28.31 -14.45
C ASN A 549 -21.64 -29.43 -15.47
N ASP A 550 -20.44 -30.01 -15.51
CA ASP A 550 -20.13 -31.14 -16.37
C ASP A 550 -20.94 -32.39 -15.97
N TYR A 551 -21.06 -32.65 -14.66
CA TYR A 551 -21.92 -33.71 -14.15
C TYR A 551 -23.39 -33.49 -14.52
N LYS A 552 -23.90 -32.26 -14.38
CA LYS A 552 -25.24 -31.87 -14.82
C LYS A 552 -25.46 -32.23 -16.30
N ILE A 553 -24.57 -31.77 -17.18
CA ILE A 553 -24.67 -32.02 -18.63
C ILE A 553 -24.64 -33.53 -18.92
N ALA A 554 -23.78 -34.29 -18.22
CA ALA A 554 -23.71 -35.74 -18.38
C ALA A 554 -25.01 -36.46 -17.96
N VAL A 555 -25.72 -35.92 -16.96
CA VAL A 555 -27.06 -36.41 -16.55
C VAL A 555 -28.10 -36.04 -17.60
N ASP A 556 -28.11 -34.80 -18.10
CA ASP A 556 -29.06 -34.37 -19.13
C ASP A 556 -28.92 -35.20 -20.41
N ASN A 557 -27.68 -35.41 -20.87
CA ASN A 557 -27.41 -36.26 -22.03
C ASN A 557 -27.81 -37.72 -21.80
N PHE A 558 -27.69 -38.24 -20.58
CA PHE A 558 -28.15 -39.60 -20.29
C PHE A 558 -29.64 -39.76 -20.56
N TYR A 559 -30.47 -38.84 -20.07
CA TYR A 559 -31.92 -38.91 -20.26
C TYR A 559 -32.34 -38.66 -21.71
N LEU A 560 -31.65 -37.76 -22.41
CA LEU A 560 -31.97 -37.42 -23.79
C LEU A 560 -31.47 -38.45 -24.81
N GLU A 561 -30.30 -39.05 -24.60
CA GLU A 561 -29.60 -39.84 -25.63
C GLU A 561 -29.48 -41.34 -25.30
N GLU A 562 -29.36 -41.70 -24.01
CA GLU A 562 -29.00 -43.07 -23.60
C GLU A 562 -30.16 -43.84 -22.95
N ARG A 563 -30.99 -43.14 -22.16
CA ARG A 563 -32.04 -43.73 -21.32
C ARG A 563 -33.02 -44.59 -22.12
N LYS A 564 -33.35 -44.15 -23.33
CA LYS A 564 -34.24 -44.85 -24.26
C LYS A 564 -33.68 -46.20 -24.72
N ASN A 565 -32.39 -46.26 -25.02
CA ASN A 565 -31.73 -47.50 -25.46
C ASN A 565 -31.76 -48.58 -24.36
N ILE A 566 -31.60 -48.16 -23.10
CA ILE A 566 -31.71 -49.07 -21.95
C ILE A 566 -33.12 -49.63 -21.85
N TYR A 567 -34.17 -48.80 -21.98
CA TYR A 567 -35.55 -49.28 -21.96
C TYR A 567 -35.81 -50.32 -23.06
N GLN A 568 -35.48 -49.99 -24.31
CA GLN A 568 -35.68 -50.87 -25.46
C GLN A 568 -34.96 -52.21 -25.31
N GLN A 569 -33.81 -52.22 -24.62
CA GLN A 569 -33.06 -53.45 -24.34
C GLN A 569 -33.81 -54.38 -23.39
N TYR A 570 -34.51 -53.86 -22.38
CA TYR A 570 -35.06 -54.67 -21.27
C TYR A 570 -36.58 -54.84 -21.29
N VAL A 571 -37.35 -54.00 -21.99
CA VAL A 571 -38.83 -54.01 -21.96
C VAL A 571 -39.46 -55.37 -22.31
N PHE A 572 -38.82 -56.17 -23.17
CA PHE A 572 -39.30 -57.51 -23.55
C PHE A 572 -38.61 -58.67 -22.81
N GLN A 573 -37.77 -58.39 -21.81
CA GLN A 573 -37.05 -59.41 -21.05
C GLN A 573 -37.81 -59.87 -19.79
N ASN A 574 -37.49 -61.06 -19.28
CA ASN A 574 -38.03 -61.52 -17.99
C ASN A 574 -37.55 -60.61 -16.84
N CYS A 575 -38.47 -60.17 -15.99
CA CYS A 575 -38.23 -59.12 -14.99
C CYS A 575 -37.61 -57.84 -15.60
N GLY A 576 -38.00 -57.50 -16.83
CA GLY A 576 -37.40 -56.43 -17.63
C GLY A 576 -37.41 -55.07 -16.93
N ASP A 577 -38.52 -54.72 -16.28
CA ASP A 577 -38.71 -53.53 -15.46
C ASP A 577 -37.70 -53.42 -14.30
N LEU A 578 -37.45 -54.52 -13.59
CA LEU A 578 -36.49 -54.57 -12.50
C LEU A 578 -35.04 -54.52 -13.02
N GLN A 579 -34.75 -55.20 -14.12
CA GLN A 579 -33.42 -55.20 -14.75
C GLN A 579 -33.06 -53.83 -15.33
N GLU A 580 -34.03 -53.16 -15.95
CA GLU A 580 -33.90 -51.81 -16.47
C GLU A 580 -33.53 -50.83 -15.35
N LYS A 581 -34.26 -50.82 -14.23
CA LYS A 581 -33.97 -49.91 -13.10
C LYS A 581 -32.55 -50.11 -12.58
N PHE A 582 -32.08 -51.35 -12.42
CA PHE A 582 -30.71 -51.58 -11.97
C PHE A 582 -29.66 -51.12 -12.98
N GLU A 583 -29.93 -51.20 -14.29
CA GLU A 583 -29.00 -50.69 -15.29
C GLU A 583 -28.99 -49.16 -15.33
N VAL A 584 -30.15 -48.52 -15.20
CA VAL A 584 -30.26 -47.06 -15.08
C VAL A 584 -29.47 -46.54 -13.88
N GLU A 585 -29.68 -47.11 -12.70
CA GLU A 585 -28.96 -46.69 -11.49
C GLU A 585 -27.45 -47.01 -11.56
N LYS A 586 -27.05 -48.01 -12.34
CA LYS A 586 -25.63 -48.29 -12.62
C LYS A 586 -25.00 -47.21 -13.49
N GLU A 587 -25.65 -46.85 -14.61
CA GLU A 587 -25.12 -45.84 -15.54
C GLU A 587 -25.14 -44.41 -14.95
N LEU A 588 -26.14 -44.10 -14.12
CA LEU A 588 -26.15 -42.86 -13.34
C LEU A 588 -25.06 -42.85 -12.27
N TYR A 589 -24.83 -43.98 -11.59
CA TYR A 589 -23.76 -44.06 -10.58
C TYR A 589 -22.37 -43.91 -11.20
N ALA A 590 -22.14 -44.43 -12.41
CA ALA A 590 -20.88 -44.23 -13.14
C ALA A 590 -20.57 -42.73 -13.36
N ARG A 591 -21.59 -41.91 -13.66
CA ARG A 591 -21.45 -40.45 -13.77
C ARG A 591 -21.13 -39.79 -12.43
N THR A 592 -21.78 -40.23 -11.36
CA THR A 592 -21.51 -39.79 -9.99
C THR A 592 -20.07 -40.12 -9.56
N VAL A 593 -19.55 -41.28 -9.96
CA VAL A 593 -18.14 -41.65 -9.75
C VAL A 593 -17.19 -40.73 -10.54
N ASN A 594 -17.54 -40.36 -11.77
CA ASN A 594 -16.74 -39.41 -12.55
C ASN A 594 -16.70 -38.02 -11.89
N LEU A 595 -17.83 -37.55 -11.35
CA LEU A 595 -17.90 -36.33 -10.54
C LEU A 595 -16.93 -36.42 -9.34
N GLN A 596 -16.98 -37.52 -8.59
CA GLN A 596 -16.10 -37.77 -7.45
C GLN A 596 -14.60 -37.79 -7.82
N LYS A 597 -14.26 -38.39 -8.97
CA LYS A 597 -12.89 -38.45 -9.50
C LYS A 597 -12.41 -37.05 -9.93
N ALA A 598 -13.25 -36.27 -10.60
CA ALA A 598 -12.92 -34.90 -11.00
C ALA A 598 -12.70 -33.98 -9.77
N LEU A 599 -13.54 -34.10 -8.75
CA LEU A 599 -13.40 -33.33 -7.51
C LEU A 599 -12.17 -33.72 -6.69
N GLN A 600 -11.66 -34.95 -6.85
CA GLN A 600 -10.49 -35.40 -6.10
C GLN A 600 -9.30 -34.42 -6.26
N ASN A 601 -8.97 -34.03 -7.49
CA ASN A 601 -7.83 -33.14 -7.73
C ASN A 601 -8.03 -31.77 -7.07
N ILE A 602 -9.26 -31.26 -7.10
CA ILE A 602 -9.64 -29.98 -6.48
C ILE A 602 -9.48 -30.07 -4.95
N ILE A 603 -10.02 -31.13 -4.34
CA ILE A 603 -9.95 -31.36 -2.88
C ILE A 603 -8.49 -31.47 -2.42
N PHE A 604 -7.67 -32.24 -3.12
CA PHE A 604 -6.28 -32.43 -2.71
C PHE A 604 -5.37 -31.24 -3.01
N ASN A 605 -5.81 -30.28 -3.83
CA ASN A 605 -5.14 -28.98 -3.98
C ASN A 605 -5.43 -28.04 -2.79
N CYS A 606 -6.49 -28.25 -2.00
CA CYS A 606 -6.74 -27.45 -0.80
C CYS A 606 -5.64 -27.68 0.26
N LYS A 607 -5.11 -26.59 0.84
CA LYS A 607 -4.16 -26.63 1.97
C LYS A 607 -4.84 -27.01 3.28
N LYS A 608 -5.99 -26.40 3.58
CA LYS A 608 -6.71 -26.58 4.84
C LYS A 608 -7.63 -27.80 4.79
N GLU A 609 -7.54 -28.61 5.84
CA GLU A 609 -8.38 -29.81 5.99
C GLU A 609 -9.87 -29.45 6.06
N ALA A 610 -10.21 -28.33 6.69
CA ALA A 610 -11.60 -27.84 6.77
C ALA A 610 -12.23 -27.58 5.39
N ASP A 611 -11.45 -27.08 4.44
CA ASP A 611 -11.92 -26.82 3.08
C ASP A 611 -12.11 -28.11 2.28
N LYS A 612 -11.24 -29.10 2.48
CA LYS A 612 -11.42 -30.46 1.92
C LYS A 612 -12.73 -31.09 2.40
N ILE A 613 -12.96 -31.03 3.72
CA ILE A 613 -14.16 -31.57 4.35
C ILE A 613 -15.40 -30.84 3.83
N PHE A 614 -15.33 -29.52 3.65
CA PHE A 614 -16.44 -28.74 3.10
C PHE A 614 -16.84 -29.22 1.69
N ILE A 615 -15.87 -29.38 0.79
CA ILE A 615 -16.14 -29.80 -0.60
C ILE A 615 -16.71 -31.22 -0.64
N LEU A 616 -16.22 -32.14 0.20
CA LEU A 616 -16.80 -33.49 0.32
C LEU A 616 -18.26 -33.44 0.81
N ARG A 617 -18.52 -32.77 1.94
CA ARG A 617 -19.88 -32.63 2.50
C ARG A 617 -20.87 -32.02 1.51
N TRP A 618 -20.38 -31.10 0.69
CA TRP A 618 -21.19 -30.41 -0.30
C TRP A 618 -21.82 -31.38 -1.32
N ILE A 619 -21.10 -32.43 -1.72
CA ILE A 619 -21.57 -33.44 -2.70
C ILE A 619 -22.06 -34.76 -2.08
N ASP A 620 -21.97 -34.96 -0.77
CA ASP A 620 -22.33 -36.23 -0.09
C ASP A 620 -23.72 -36.75 -0.49
N ASN A 621 -24.74 -35.87 -0.53
CA ASN A 621 -26.09 -36.29 -0.91
C ASN A 621 -26.20 -36.74 -2.37
N LEU A 622 -25.38 -36.21 -3.29
CA LEU A 622 -25.34 -36.59 -4.71
C LEU A 622 -24.70 -37.98 -4.87
N ILE A 623 -23.66 -38.26 -4.08
CA ILE A 623 -22.98 -39.56 -4.07
C ILE A 623 -23.96 -40.69 -3.73
N ASP A 624 -24.83 -40.44 -2.77
CA ASP A 624 -25.68 -41.47 -2.18
C ASP A 624 -27.01 -41.64 -2.93
N ILE A 625 -27.33 -40.80 -3.93
CA ILE A 625 -28.63 -40.86 -4.62
C ILE A 625 -28.89 -42.25 -5.17
N GLN A 626 -28.02 -42.78 -6.03
CA GLN A 626 -28.28 -44.06 -6.68
C GLN A 626 -28.33 -45.22 -5.68
N ILE A 627 -27.53 -45.16 -4.60
CA ILE A 627 -27.61 -46.15 -3.51
C ILE A 627 -28.97 -46.07 -2.81
N ASN A 628 -29.47 -44.87 -2.53
CA ASN A 628 -30.78 -44.68 -1.89
C ASN A 628 -31.92 -45.12 -2.81
N GLU A 629 -31.86 -44.79 -4.10
CA GLU A 629 -32.85 -45.20 -5.10
C GLU A 629 -32.93 -46.73 -5.20
N ILE A 630 -31.78 -47.42 -5.22
CA ILE A 630 -31.75 -48.89 -5.18
C ILE A 630 -32.34 -49.45 -3.89
N ILE A 631 -31.92 -48.93 -2.73
CA ILE A 631 -32.44 -49.42 -1.43
C ILE A 631 -33.95 -49.25 -1.38
N GLN A 632 -34.47 -48.08 -1.75
CA GLN A 632 -35.89 -47.78 -1.75
C GLN A 632 -36.65 -48.66 -2.74
N PHE A 633 -36.13 -48.81 -3.96
CA PHE A 633 -36.73 -49.65 -4.99
C PHE A 633 -36.84 -51.12 -4.59
N VAL A 634 -35.81 -51.67 -3.94
CA VAL A 634 -35.82 -53.06 -3.45
C VAL A 634 -36.85 -53.25 -2.34
N VAL A 635 -37.01 -52.26 -1.46
CA VAL A 635 -38.03 -52.25 -0.40
C VAL A 635 -39.43 -52.18 -0.98
N ASP A 636 -39.70 -51.24 -1.89
CA ASP A 636 -41.04 -51.00 -2.45
C ASP A 636 -41.57 -52.18 -3.26
N ASN A 637 -40.68 -52.96 -3.87
CA ASN A 637 -41.05 -54.13 -4.69
C ASN A 637 -41.03 -55.46 -3.90
N ASN A 638 -40.91 -55.42 -2.56
CA ASN A 638 -40.87 -56.59 -1.69
C ASN A 638 -39.97 -57.71 -2.25
N LEU A 639 -38.76 -57.33 -2.69
CA LEU A 639 -37.79 -58.26 -3.26
C LEU A 639 -37.12 -59.08 -2.15
N GLU A 640 -37.87 -59.58 -1.16
CA GLU A 640 -37.40 -60.28 0.06
C GLU A 640 -36.51 -61.50 -0.25
N GLN A 641 -36.58 -62.06 -1.47
CA GLN A 641 -35.72 -63.14 -1.95
C GLN A 641 -34.35 -62.67 -2.50
N ILE A 642 -34.18 -61.37 -2.78
CA ILE A 642 -32.88 -60.73 -3.01
C ILE A 642 -32.32 -60.41 -1.63
N SER A 643 -31.80 -61.46 -0.98
CA SER A 643 -31.38 -61.54 0.43
C SER A 643 -31.16 -60.21 1.15
N GLN A 644 -31.80 -60.01 2.31
CA GLN A 644 -31.55 -58.93 3.27
C GLN A 644 -30.06 -58.58 3.46
N GLU A 645 -29.18 -59.56 3.27
CA GLU A 645 -27.73 -59.42 3.22
C GLU A 645 -27.22 -58.39 2.19
N VAL A 646 -27.75 -58.38 0.96
CA VAL A 646 -27.37 -57.42 -0.11
C VAL A 646 -27.85 -56.00 0.22
N LEU A 647 -29.05 -55.85 0.80
CA LEU A 647 -29.53 -54.55 1.31
C LEU A 647 -28.64 -54.02 2.44
N ASN A 648 -28.24 -54.91 3.36
CA ASN A 648 -27.29 -54.57 4.42
C ASN A 648 -25.91 -54.20 3.84
N GLU A 649 -25.46 -54.84 2.76
CA GLU A 649 -24.22 -54.47 2.04
C GLU A 649 -24.31 -53.07 1.41
N PHE A 650 -25.43 -52.69 0.77
CA PHE A 650 -25.66 -51.32 0.30
C PHE A 650 -25.71 -50.29 1.43
N ALA A 651 -26.37 -50.62 2.55
CA ALA A 651 -26.41 -49.75 3.72
C ALA A 651 -25.00 -49.54 4.33
N LYS A 652 -24.16 -50.58 4.36
CA LYS A 652 -22.74 -50.47 4.76
C LYS A 652 -21.95 -49.62 3.77
N LEU A 653 -22.18 -49.78 2.47
CA LEU A 653 -21.53 -48.99 1.42
C LEU A 653 -21.81 -47.48 1.60
N LYS A 654 -23.04 -47.13 1.99
CA LYS A 654 -23.44 -45.76 2.33
C LYS A 654 -22.73 -45.20 3.58
N GLN A 655 -22.47 -46.06 4.58
CA GLN A 655 -21.79 -45.65 5.82
C GLN A 655 -20.28 -45.43 5.66
N LYS A 656 -19.70 -45.83 4.52
CA LYS A 656 -18.26 -45.63 4.26
C LYS A 656 -17.93 -44.14 4.16
N ASN A 657 -16.99 -43.72 4.99
CA ASN A 657 -16.66 -42.33 5.17
C ASN A 657 -15.30 -41.98 4.55
N TYR A 658 -15.31 -41.10 3.56
CA TYR A 658 -14.10 -40.66 2.87
C TYR A 658 -13.20 -39.73 3.69
N TYR A 659 -13.70 -39.11 4.77
CA TYR A 659 -12.92 -38.20 5.62
C TYR A 659 -11.66 -38.86 6.20
N MET A 660 -11.70 -40.18 6.45
CA MET A 660 -10.56 -40.92 7.00
C MET A 660 -9.36 -41.03 6.04
N TYR A 661 -9.55 -40.74 4.75
CA TYR A 661 -8.53 -40.88 3.71
C TYR A 661 -8.03 -39.53 3.15
N LEU A 662 -8.52 -38.40 3.67
CA LEU A 662 -8.15 -37.05 3.19
C LEU A 662 -6.67 -36.66 3.39
N ALA A 663 -5.95 -37.43 4.20
CA ALA A 663 -4.52 -37.28 4.42
C ALA A 663 -3.65 -37.85 3.28
N ASP A 664 -4.17 -38.82 2.50
CA ASP A 664 -3.42 -39.50 1.45
C ASP A 664 -4.28 -39.68 0.18
N ILE A 665 -3.90 -38.96 -0.88
CA ILE A 665 -4.57 -39.01 -2.18
C ILE A 665 -4.64 -40.43 -2.76
N LYS A 666 -3.61 -41.26 -2.54
CA LYS A 666 -3.59 -42.64 -3.03
C LYS A 666 -4.58 -43.52 -2.27
N ALA A 667 -4.61 -43.39 -0.94
CA ALA A 667 -5.57 -44.10 -0.11
C ALA A 667 -7.01 -43.70 -0.44
N TYR A 668 -7.25 -42.40 -0.67
CA TYR A 668 -8.55 -41.88 -1.10
C TYR A 668 -8.97 -42.42 -2.47
N SER A 669 -8.09 -42.36 -3.49
CA SER A 669 -8.38 -42.96 -4.81
C SER A 669 -8.68 -44.44 -4.71
N GLN A 670 -7.92 -45.18 -3.89
CA GLN A 670 -8.11 -46.61 -3.72
C GLN A 670 -9.48 -46.91 -3.12
N GLU A 671 -9.91 -46.15 -2.11
CA GLU A 671 -11.22 -46.38 -1.50
C GLU A 671 -12.38 -45.98 -2.42
N GLN A 672 -12.22 -44.93 -3.23
CA GLN A 672 -13.19 -44.61 -4.28
C GLN A 672 -13.34 -45.77 -5.28
N ALA A 673 -12.22 -46.33 -5.76
CA ALA A 673 -12.24 -47.47 -6.67
C ALA A 673 -12.82 -48.73 -6.01
N ASN A 674 -12.54 -48.96 -4.72
CA ASN A 674 -13.14 -50.05 -3.95
C ASN A 674 -14.66 -49.89 -3.87
N ARG A 675 -15.16 -48.69 -3.53
CA ARG A 675 -16.60 -48.40 -3.45
C ARG A 675 -17.29 -48.62 -4.80
N GLU A 676 -16.69 -48.16 -5.89
CA GLU A 676 -17.18 -48.37 -7.25
C GLU A 676 -17.29 -49.86 -7.59
N LYS A 677 -16.24 -50.64 -7.29
CA LYS A 677 -16.22 -52.09 -7.52
C LYS A 677 -17.26 -52.83 -6.67
N GLU A 678 -17.38 -52.47 -5.39
CA GLU A 678 -18.38 -53.04 -4.49
C GLU A 678 -19.80 -52.75 -4.99
N TYR A 679 -20.11 -51.50 -5.34
CA TYR A 679 -21.41 -51.11 -5.90
C TYR A 679 -21.76 -51.94 -7.14
N ASN A 680 -20.85 -51.99 -8.12
CA ASN A 680 -21.06 -52.75 -9.36
C ASN A 680 -21.23 -54.25 -9.09
N SER A 681 -20.49 -54.80 -8.12
CA SER A 681 -20.67 -56.19 -7.71
C SER A 681 -22.03 -56.43 -7.07
N LEU A 682 -22.56 -55.49 -6.29
CA LEU A 682 -23.88 -55.61 -5.67
C LEU A 682 -24.99 -55.54 -6.71
N ILE A 683 -24.93 -54.59 -7.64
CA ILE A 683 -25.83 -54.52 -8.81
C ILE A 683 -25.84 -55.84 -9.57
N PHE A 684 -24.66 -56.39 -9.88
CA PHE A 684 -24.54 -57.65 -10.60
C PHE A 684 -25.17 -58.82 -9.82
N LYS A 685 -24.93 -58.92 -8.50
CA LYS A 685 -25.56 -59.95 -7.65
C LYS A 685 -27.10 -59.85 -7.71
N MET A 686 -27.66 -58.65 -7.63
CA MET A 686 -29.11 -58.44 -7.68
C MET A 686 -29.70 -58.83 -9.04
N ARG A 687 -29.10 -58.37 -10.14
CA ARG A 687 -29.53 -58.73 -11.50
C ARG A 687 -29.47 -60.23 -11.75
N LYS A 688 -28.41 -60.90 -11.29
CA LYS A 688 -28.29 -62.38 -11.36
C LYS A 688 -29.32 -63.09 -10.49
N GLY A 689 -29.69 -62.51 -9.35
CA GLY A 689 -30.76 -63.02 -8.49
C GLY A 689 -32.12 -62.98 -9.19
N LEU A 690 -32.40 -61.92 -9.94
CA LEU A 690 -33.62 -61.79 -10.74
C LEU A 690 -33.70 -62.83 -11.86
N MET A 691 -32.62 -63.07 -12.59
CA MET A 691 -32.58 -64.06 -13.69
C MET A 691 -32.78 -65.52 -13.23
N LYS A 692 -32.69 -65.80 -11.92
CA LYS A 692 -32.92 -67.13 -11.35
C LYS A 692 -34.37 -67.36 -10.93
N LYS A 693 -35.21 -66.31 -10.94
CA LYS A 693 -36.66 -66.41 -10.84
C LYS A 693 -37.25 -66.53 -12.25
#